data_AF-A0A3N6PJV4-F1
#
_entry.id   AF-A0A3N6PJV4-F1
#
_cell.length_a   1.000
_cell.length_b   1.000
_cell.length_c   1.000
_cell.angle_alpha   90.00
_cell.angle_beta   90.00
_cell.angle_gamma   90.00
#
_symmetry.space_group_name_H-M   'P 1'
#
loop_
_entity.id
_entity.type
_entity.pdbx_description
1 polymer ?
#
loop_
_entity_poly.entity_id
_entity_poly.type
_entity_poly.pdbx_seq_one_letter_code
_entity_poly.pdbx_strand_id
1 'polypeptide(L)'
;MEIEDINTIAVLGAGNMGHGIAEVAAMAGYDVNMRDIEEEFVQDGYDQIEWSLNKLAEKGQLSEENAEDALARVTPLVDMEEAVADADVVIEAVPEKMSIKKDVYGELEEYAADHAIFATNTSSLSVTELAAVTERPERFCGMHFFNPPVRMQLVEVISGAESAEETLELVESLAEDFDKSPVRVHKDSPGFIVNRILVPLMNEAAWLVGEDEATMAEVDSTTKYEMGLPMGTFELGDQVGNDISYHVLEYMHDVLGDAYEPAPLLEQKVEAGALGKKTGSGFYDYEDGDGAQIPTDEGSEFVERRLLATMANETAKLIGGDVAPPESIDEAVKLGAGFPDGPVKLVDEYGLEELHETLEEAYEETDHERYEPADYLAERAAEGGFYDVDDEDGVEFETIRVEYPDEMVGHVVVDRPHRMNTISDELLDELATAIELLDDDDEVRCLLLTGEGGKAFSAGADVQSMASGADPLDAQELSRKGQSTFGKLESCSMPVVAGVDGYCLGGGMELATCADIRIASERSEFGQPELNLGLIPGWGGTQRLRHIVGEGRAKEIILTAERYDAETMESYGFVNEVVDNDDLEARALELAADLAAGPPIAQQFTKRAMAAGRDDTDAGLEYEASAFGHLMATDDLMEGITAFMGDGEPQFEGK
;
A
#
# COMPACT_ATOMS: atom_id res chain seq x y z
N MET A 1 -0.65 9.14 -32.03
CA MET A 1 -1.84 9.89 -31.63
C MET A 1 -1.54 10.28 -30.22
N GLU A 2 -1.68 11.55 -29.88
CA GLU A 2 -1.50 12.01 -28.51
C GLU A 2 -2.87 12.14 -27.83
N ILE A 3 -2.91 12.25 -26.51
CA ILE A 3 -4.16 12.42 -25.76
C ILE A 3 -4.98 13.62 -26.25
N GLU A 4 -4.30 14.71 -26.62
CA GLU A 4 -4.92 15.94 -27.16
C GLU A 4 -5.60 15.74 -28.53
N ASP A 5 -5.30 14.65 -29.24
CA ASP A 5 -5.93 14.31 -30.52
C ASP A 5 -7.26 13.57 -30.34
N ILE A 6 -7.55 13.02 -29.16
CA ILE A 6 -8.78 12.28 -28.87
C ILE A 6 -9.91 13.28 -28.60
N ASN A 7 -10.94 13.25 -29.44
CA ASN A 7 -12.12 14.09 -29.31
C ASN A 7 -13.39 13.26 -29.12
N THR A 8 -13.51 12.16 -29.87
CA THR A 8 -14.72 11.34 -29.90
C THR A 8 -14.45 9.90 -29.48
N ILE A 9 -15.23 9.41 -28.53
CA ILE A 9 -15.15 8.04 -27.99
C ILE A 9 -16.44 7.31 -28.32
N ALA A 10 -16.32 6.14 -28.96
CA ALA A 10 -17.45 5.25 -29.16
C ALA A 10 -17.52 4.22 -28.04
N VAL A 11 -18.68 4.05 -27.41
CA VAL A 11 -18.93 2.99 -26.42
C VAL A 11 -19.95 2.01 -27.00
N LEU A 12 -19.52 0.77 -27.24
CA LEU A 12 -20.37 -0.26 -27.84
C LEU A 12 -21.01 -1.12 -26.75
N GLY A 13 -22.32 -0.97 -26.58
CA GLY A 13 -23.12 -1.56 -25.51
C GLY A 13 -23.61 -0.47 -24.55
N ALA A 14 -24.91 -0.43 -24.28
CA ALA A 14 -25.55 0.53 -23.38
C ALA A 14 -26.06 -0.13 -22.07
N GLY A 15 -25.60 -1.35 -21.78
CA GLY A 15 -25.89 -2.08 -20.55
C GLY A 15 -25.20 -1.48 -19.32
N ASN A 16 -25.17 -2.24 -18.21
CA ASN A 16 -24.70 -1.73 -16.91
C ASN A 16 -23.29 -1.12 -16.92
N MET A 17 -22.34 -1.71 -17.65
CA MET A 17 -20.98 -1.17 -17.76
C MET A 17 -20.90 -0.07 -18.80
N GLY A 18 -21.49 -0.29 -19.98
CA GLY A 18 -21.38 0.63 -21.11
C GLY A 18 -21.90 2.03 -20.83
N HIS A 19 -23.07 2.17 -20.21
CA HIS A 19 -23.58 3.50 -19.86
C HIS A 19 -22.69 4.21 -18.82
N GLY A 20 -22.14 3.48 -17.85
CA GLY A 20 -21.22 4.03 -16.86
C GLY A 20 -19.86 4.45 -17.47
N ILE A 21 -19.36 3.70 -18.45
CA ILE A 21 -18.15 4.05 -19.21
C ILE A 21 -18.41 5.31 -20.06
N ALA A 22 -19.56 5.38 -20.73
CA ALA A 22 -19.96 6.56 -21.48
C ALA A 22 -20.11 7.80 -20.56
N GLU A 23 -20.64 7.63 -19.36
CA GLU A 23 -20.76 8.71 -18.36
C GLU A 23 -19.39 9.24 -17.92
N VAL A 24 -18.43 8.39 -17.57
CA VAL A 24 -17.10 8.86 -17.13
C VAL A 24 -16.34 9.55 -18.26
N ALA A 25 -16.44 9.05 -19.50
CA ALA A 25 -15.85 9.69 -20.67
C ALA A 25 -16.47 11.08 -20.93
N ALA A 26 -17.80 11.19 -20.84
CA ALA A 26 -18.49 12.45 -21.04
C ALA A 26 -18.18 13.49 -19.93
N MET A 27 -18.03 13.03 -18.68
CA MET A 27 -17.62 13.86 -17.54
C MET A 27 -16.19 14.39 -17.68
N ALA A 28 -15.29 13.63 -18.30
CA ALA A 28 -13.94 14.05 -18.65
C ALA A 28 -13.89 15.05 -19.83
N GLY A 29 -15.03 15.23 -20.53
CA GLY A 29 -15.21 16.28 -21.53
C GLY A 29 -15.20 15.80 -22.98
N TYR A 30 -15.09 14.49 -23.22
CA TYR A 30 -15.11 13.88 -24.55
C TYR A 30 -16.52 13.81 -25.14
N ASP A 31 -16.64 13.92 -26.46
CA ASP A 31 -17.89 13.60 -27.16
C ASP A 31 -18.05 12.07 -27.22
N VAL A 32 -19.22 11.54 -26.83
CA VAL A 32 -19.42 10.10 -26.67
C VAL A 32 -20.54 9.59 -27.57
N ASN A 33 -20.20 8.66 -28.47
CA ASN A 33 -21.16 7.91 -29.26
C ASN A 33 -21.47 6.60 -28.54
N MET A 34 -22.57 6.54 -27.81
CA MET A 34 -23.00 5.31 -27.13
C MET A 34 -23.95 4.53 -28.05
N ARG A 35 -23.60 3.28 -28.36
CA ARG A 35 -24.34 2.46 -29.32
C ARG A 35 -24.87 1.18 -28.72
N ASP A 36 -26.10 0.80 -29.05
CA ASP A 36 -26.63 -0.56 -28.82
C ASP A 36 -27.39 -1.08 -30.06
N ILE A 37 -27.80 -2.34 -30.06
CA ILE A 37 -28.45 -3.00 -31.21
C ILE A 37 -29.91 -2.58 -31.42
N GLU A 38 -30.57 -2.06 -30.39
CA GLU A 38 -31.97 -1.61 -30.43
C GLU A 38 -32.12 -0.27 -29.71
N GLU A 39 -33.03 0.57 -30.23
CA GLU A 39 -33.33 1.91 -29.69
C GLU A 39 -33.69 1.86 -28.20
N GLU A 40 -34.39 0.80 -27.76
CA GLU A 40 -34.79 0.68 -26.36
C GLU A 40 -33.59 0.53 -25.42
N PHE A 41 -32.57 -0.25 -25.79
CA PHE A 41 -31.39 -0.46 -24.94
C PHE A 41 -30.52 0.78 -24.85
N VAL A 42 -30.30 1.47 -25.98
CA VAL A 42 -29.49 2.69 -25.98
C VAL A 42 -30.19 3.83 -25.25
N GLN A 43 -31.52 3.95 -25.37
CA GLN A 43 -32.29 4.93 -24.62
C GLN A 43 -32.31 4.62 -23.13
N ASP A 44 -32.47 3.35 -22.74
CA ASP A 44 -32.40 2.93 -21.34
C ASP A 44 -31.04 3.30 -20.72
N GLY A 45 -29.94 3.04 -21.42
CA GLY A 45 -28.60 3.46 -20.99
C GLY A 45 -28.47 4.97 -20.86
N TYR A 46 -29.00 5.74 -21.83
CA TYR A 46 -28.97 7.21 -21.80
C TYR A 46 -29.75 7.76 -20.60
N ASP A 47 -30.92 7.19 -20.32
CA ASP A 47 -31.75 7.56 -19.17
C ASP A 47 -31.04 7.23 -17.83
N GLN A 48 -30.23 6.17 -17.76
CA GLN A 48 -29.41 5.86 -16.58
C GLN A 48 -28.29 6.90 -16.37
N ILE A 49 -27.64 7.35 -17.45
CA ILE A 49 -26.63 8.42 -17.39
C ILE A 49 -27.28 9.72 -16.89
N GLU A 50 -28.42 10.12 -17.46
CA GLU A 50 -29.17 11.30 -16.99
C GLU A 50 -29.53 11.17 -15.51
N TRP A 51 -30.00 9.99 -15.08
CA TRP A 51 -30.33 9.74 -13.68
C TRP A 51 -29.09 9.86 -12.77
N SER A 52 -27.96 9.26 -13.16
CA SER A 52 -26.72 9.25 -12.38
C SER A 52 -26.13 10.66 -12.24
N LEU A 53 -25.99 11.39 -13.35
CA LEU A 53 -25.49 12.77 -13.36
C LEU A 53 -26.34 13.70 -12.47
N ASN A 54 -27.67 13.56 -12.53
CA ASN A 54 -28.58 14.29 -11.65
C ASN A 54 -28.35 13.92 -10.16
N LYS A 55 -28.07 12.65 -9.85
CA LYS A 55 -27.74 12.22 -8.48
C LYS A 55 -26.42 12.77 -7.99
N LEU A 56 -25.39 12.83 -8.85
CA LEU A 56 -24.10 13.44 -8.51
C LEU A 56 -24.25 14.93 -8.26
N ALA A 57 -25.05 15.64 -9.06
CA ALA A 57 -25.36 17.05 -8.87
C ALA A 57 -26.14 17.31 -7.57
N GLU A 58 -27.18 16.52 -7.28
CA GLU A 58 -27.95 16.61 -6.03
C GLU A 58 -27.08 16.43 -4.77
N LYS A 59 -26.04 15.58 -4.86
CA LYS A 59 -25.08 15.34 -3.77
C LYS A 59 -23.94 16.36 -3.70
N GLY A 60 -23.86 17.29 -4.65
CA GLY A 60 -22.78 18.27 -4.73
C GLY A 60 -21.43 17.69 -5.15
N GLN A 61 -21.43 16.50 -5.75
CA GLN A 61 -20.22 15.87 -6.31
C GLN A 61 -19.90 16.40 -7.72
N LEU A 62 -20.91 16.95 -8.40
CA LEU A 62 -20.80 17.61 -9.71
C LEU A 62 -21.64 18.89 -9.69
N SER A 63 -21.30 19.92 -10.49
CA SER A 63 -22.17 21.09 -10.66
C SER A 63 -23.34 20.77 -11.60
N GLU A 64 -24.47 21.48 -11.46
CA GLU A 64 -25.60 21.33 -12.39
C GLU A 64 -25.19 21.63 -13.84
N GLU A 65 -24.33 22.64 -14.05
CA GLU A 65 -23.78 23.00 -15.37
C GLU A 65 -22.93 21.88 -15.96
N ASN A 66 -22.02 21.30 -15.17
CA ASN A 66 -21.17 20.20 -15.64
C ASN A 66 -21.98 18.92 -15.91
N ALA A 67 -23.06 18.67 -15.15
CA ALA A 67 -23.96 17.55 -15.39
C ALA A 67 -24.72 17.70 -16.72
N GLU A 68 -25.27 18.89 -17.00
CA GLU A 68 -25.92 19.20 -18.27
C GLU A 68 -24.93 19.11 -19.45
N ASP A 69 -23.71 19.61 -19.27
CA ASP A 69 -22.65 19.57 -20.27
C ASP A 69 -22.20 18.14 -20.58
N ALA A 70 -22.00 17.30 -19.55
CA ALA A 70 -21.65 15.88 -19.73
C ALA A 70 -22.77 15.14 -20.47
N LEU A 71 -24.03 15.30 -20.06
CA LEU A 71 -25.16 14.66 -20.73
C LEU A 71 -25.26 15.09 -22.21
N ALA A 72 -25.02 16.36 -22.52
CA ALA A 72 -25.09 16.89 -23.87
C ALA A 72 -24.00 16.35 -24.82
N ARG A 73 -22.93 15.74 -24.29
CA ARG A 73 -21.87 15.08 -25.05
C ARG A 73 -22.22 13.65 -25.46
N VAL A 74 -23.20 13.04 -24.82
CA VAL A 74 -23.59 11.67 -25.11
C VAL A 74 -24.61 11.66 -26.26
N THR A 75 -24.27 10.98 -27.35
CA THR A 75 -25.16 10.75 -28.48
C THR A 75 -25.57 9.27 -28.51
N PRO A 76 -26.85 8.95 -28.25
CA PRO A 76 -27.34 7.57 -28.35
C PRO A 76 -27.56 7.18 -29.80
N LEU A 77 -26.98 6.06 -30.23
CA LEU A 77 -27.01 5.57 -31.60
C LEU A 77 -27.37 4.08 -31.68
N VAL A 78 -27.91 3.66 -32.82
CA VAL A 78 -28.16 2.25 -33.14
C VAL A 78 -27.27 1.79 -34.30
N ASP A 79 -27.07 2.68 -35.27
CA ASP A 79 -26.27 2.43 -36.46
C ASP A 79 -24.77 2.35 -36.11
N MET A 80 -24.10 1.29 -36.60
CA MET A 80 -22.68 1.06 -36.30
C MET A 80 -21.79 2.09 -37.02
N GLU A 81 -22.07 2.38 -38.29
CA GLU A 81 -21.25 3.31 -39.09
C GLU A 81 -21.28 4.71 -38.47
N GLU A 82 -22.47 5.20 -38.11
CA GLU A 82 -22.64 6.50 -37.45
C GLU A 82 -21.92 6.57 -36.09
N ALA A 83 -21.86 5.46 -35.34
CA ALA A 83 -21.22 5.44 -34.03
C ALA A 83 -19.69 5.54 -34.10
N VAL A 84 -19.05 4.96 -35.12
CA VAL A 84 -17.60 4.68 -35.09
C VAL A 84 -16.80 5.33 -36.22
N ALA A 85 -17.44 5.87 -37.26
CA ALA A 85 -16.75 6.47 -38.41
C ALA A 85 -15.81 7.62 -38.01
N ASP A 86 -16.16 8.34 -36.94
CA ASP A 86 -15.45 9.53 -36.47
C ASP A 86 -14.69 9.29 -35.15
N ALA A 87 -14.76 8.07 -34.59
CA ALA A 87 -14.25 7.78 -33.26
C ALA A 87 -12.72 7.62 -33.26
N ASP A 88 -12.06 8.24 -32.29
CA ASP A 88 -10.63 8.10 -32.06
C ASP A 88 -10.31 6.87 -31.20
N VAL A 89 -11.21 6.56 -30.25
CA VAL A 89 -11.16 5.38 -29.38
C VAL A 89 -12.52 4.71 -29.34
N VAL A 90 -12.53 3.39 -29.40
CA VAL A 90 -13.74 2.55 -29.28
C VAL A 90 -13.59 1.65 -28.06
N ILE A 91 -14.52 1.72 -27.11
CA ILE A 91 -14.56 0.87 -25.92
C ILE A 91 -15.76 -0.08 -26.03
N GLU A 92 -15.48 -1.37 -26.13
CA GLU A 92 -16.50 -2.42 -26.26
C GLU A 92 -16.94 -2.97 -24.90
N ALA A 93 -18.25 -2.92 -24.62
CA ALA A 93 -18.90 -3.39 -23.39
C ALA A 93 -20.19 -4.18 -23.70
N VAL A 94 -20.16 -5.02 -24.73
CA VAL A 94 -21.23 -5.93 -25.15
C VAL A 94 -21.19 -7.26 -24.35
N PRO A 95 -22.19 -8.16 -24.49
CA PRO A 95 -22.24 -9.40 -23.71
C PRO A 95 -20.96 -10.23 -23.76
N GLU A 96 -20.61 -10.83 -22.61
CA GLU A 96 -19.36 -11.58 -22.38
C GLU A 96 -19.35 -12.95 -23.09
N LYS A 97 -19.38 -12.92 -24.43
CA LYS A 97 -19.30 -14.10 -25.30
C LYS A 97 -18.32 -13.83 -26.42
N MET A 98 -17.27 -14.65 -26.50
CA MET A 98 -16.20 -14.52 -27.50
C MET A 98 -16.73 -14.39 -28.93
N SER A 99 -17.74 -15.18 -29.32
CA SER A 99 -18.33 -15.11 -30.67
C SER A 99 -18.99 -13.76 -30.95
N ILE A 100 -19.69 -13.19 -29.96
CA ILE A 100 -20.40 -11.90 -30.13
C ILE A 100 -19.38 -10.77 -30.25
N LYS A 101 -18.37 -10.74 -29.37
CA LYS A 101 -17.33 -9.70 -29.41
C LYS A 101 -16.53 -9.74 -30.72
N LYS A 102 -16.20 -10.94 -31.23
CA LYS A 102 -15.56 -11.11 -32.54
C LYS A 102 -16.43 -10.59 -33.69
N ASP A 103 -17.73 -10.87 -33.67
CA ASP A 103 -18.66 -10.35 -34.67
C ASP A 103 -18.73 -8.81 -34.61
N VAL A 104 -18.75 -8.22 -33.41
CA VAL A 104 -18.74 -6.76 -33.19
C VAL A 104 -17.45 -6.13 -33.72
N TYR A 105 -16.28 -6.67 -33.40
CA TYR A 105 -15.01 -6.15 -33.91
C TYR A 105 -14.87 -6.32 -35.43
N GLY A 106 -15.41 -7.40 -35.99
CA GLY A 106 -15.45 -7.60 -37.44
C GLY A 106 -16.34 -6.59 -38.17
N GLU A 107 -17.48 -6.20 -37.58
CA GLU A 107 -18.35 -5.15 -38.12
C GLU A 107 -17.73 -3.75 -37.92
N LEU A 108 -17.16 -3.49 -36.74
CA LEU A 108 -16.47 -2.24 -36.38
C LEU A 108 -15.36 -1.89 -37.37
N GLU A 109 -14.52 -2.88 -37.73
CA GLU A 109 -13.38 -2.69 -38.63
C GLU A 109 -13.79 -2.17 -40.03
N GLU A 110 -15.01 -2.45 -40.48
CA GLU A 110 -15.50 -1.97 -41.79
C GLU A 110 -15.72 -0.45 -41.81
N TYR A 111 -16.04 0.15 -40.66
CA TYR A 111 -16.50 1.54 -40.59
C TYR A 111 -15.57 2.46 -39.79
N ALA A 112 -14.80 1.94 -38.84
CA ALA A 112 -13.95 2.74 -37.98
C ALA A 112 -12.80 3.40 -38.76
N ALA A 113 -12.46 4.63 -38.38
CA ALA A 113 -11.34 5.35 -38.97
C ALA A 113 -10.02 4.57 -38.84
N ASP A 114 -9.14 4.62 -39.85
CA ASP A 114 -7.85 3.90 -39.86
C ASP A 114 -6.98 4.19 -38.62
N HIS A 115 -7.15 5.36 -37.99
CA HIS A 115 -6.39 5.77 -36.81
C HIS A 115 -6.94 5.26 -35.48
N ALA A 116 -8.19 4.78 -35.46
CA ALA A 116 -8.90 4.49 -34.22
C ALA A 116 -8.26 3.35 -33.42
N ILE A 117 -8.25 3.51 -32.10
CA ILE A 117 -7.83 2.49 -31.11
C ILE A 117 -9.04 1.69 -30.66
N PHE A 118 -8.87 0.38 -30.55
CA PHE A 118 -9.91 -0.54 -30.09
C PHE A 118 -9.57 -1.07 -28.69
N ALA A 119 -10.47 -0.83 -27.75
CA ALA A 119 -10.39 -1.33 -26.40
C ALA A 119 -11.58 -2.22 -26.08
N THR A 120 -11.38 -3.28 -25.29
CA THR A 120 -12.46 -4.13 -24.77
C THR A 120 -12.54 -4.03 -23.25
N ASN A 121 -13.75 -3.91 -22.71
CA ASN A 121 -14.08 -4.01 -21.29
C ASN A 121 -14.41 -5.46 -20.88
N THR A 122 -13.95 -6.47 -21.64
CA THR A 122 -14.09 -7.87 -21.22
C THR A 122 -13.46 -8.06 -19.84
N SER A 123 -14.02 -8.95 -19.01
CA SER A 123 -13.57 -9.20 -17.64
C SER A 123 -12.75 -10.49 -17.51
N SER A 124 -12.76 -11.33 -18.55
CA SER A 124 -12.09 -12.63 -18.52
C SER A 124 -11.59 -13.12 -19.89
N LEU A 125 -12.20 -12.72 -21.00
CA LEU A 125 -11.86 -13.27 -22.31
C LEU A 125 -10.52 -12.75 -22.83
N SER A 126 -9.80 -13.60 -23.59
CA SER A 126 -8.51 -13.24 -24.18
C SER A 126 -8.59 -12.02 -25.10
N VAL A 127 -7.84 -10.97 -24.73
CA VAL A 127 -7.62 -9.76 -25.51
C VAL A 127 -6.88 -10.08 -26.81
N THR A 128 -5.91 -11.00 -26.74
CA THR A 128 -5.15 -11.48 -27.89
C THR A 128 -6.05 -12.14 -28.94
N GLU A 129 -7.00 -12.97 -28.50
CA GLU A 129 -7.92 -13.65 -29.42
C GLU A 129 -8.90 -12.68 -30.09
N LEU A 130 -9.30 -11.60 -29.41
CA LEU A 130 -10.12 -10.53 -29.96
C LEU A 130 -9.33 -9.64 -30.94
N ALA A 131 -8.11 -9.24 -30.57
CA ALA A 131 -7.24 -8.46 -31.44
C ALA A 131 -6.98 -9.17 -32.78
N ALA A 132 -6.84 -10.50 -32.77
CA ALA A 132 -6.55 -11.31 -33.94
C ALA A 132 -7.65 -11.31 -35.03
N VAL A 133 -8.86 -10.80 -34.75
CA VAL A 133 -9.92 -10.63 -35.78
C VAL A 133 -9.93 -9.25 -36.44
N THR A 134 -9.05 -8.35 -36.00
CA THR A 134 -8.93 -6.97 -36.49
C THR A 134 -7.74 -6.82 -37.45
N GLU A 135 -7.71 -5.75 -38.25
CA GLU A 135 -6.57 -5.44 -39.12
C GLU A 135 -5.51 -4.56 -38.44
N ARG A 136 -5.71 -4.26 -37.14
CA ARG A 136 -4.90 -3.32 -36.34
C ARG A 136 -4.57 -3.86 -34.92
N PRO A 137 -4.08 -5.11 -34.79
CA PRO A 137 -3.85 -5.71 -33.47
C PRO A 137 -2.86 -4.91 -32.59
N GLU A 138 -2.01 -4.09 -33.19
CA GLU A 138 -1.11 -3.18 -32.49
C GLU A 138 -1.79 -1.96 -31.86
N ARG A 139 -3.01 -1.63 -32.29
CA ARG A 139 -3.89 -0.59 -31.73
C ARG A 139 -5.10 -1.19 -31.00
N PHE A 140 -4.94 -2.42 -30.51
CA PHE A 140 -5.94 -3.12 -29.74
C PHE A 140 -5.43 -3.40 -28.33
N CYS A 141 -6.23 -3.16 -27.30
CA CYS A 141 -5.91 -3.55 -25.92
C CYS A 141 -7.18 -3.88 -25.12
N GLY A 142 -7.01 -4.33 -23.88
CA GLY A 142 -8.09 -4.31 -22.89
C GLY A 142 -8.11 -2.97 -22.15
N MET A 143 -9.30 -2.52 -21.76
CA MET A 143 -9.53 -1.39 -20.86
C MET A 143 -10.68 -1.77 -19.93
N HIS A 144 -10.36 -2.53 -18.89
CA HIS A 144 -11.32 -3.19 -18.02
C HIS A 144 -11.65 -2.32 -16.81
N PHE A 145 -12.88 -1.78 -16.80
CA PHE A 145 -13.47 -1.02 -15.73
C PHE A 145 -14.19 -1.92 -14.72
N PHE A 146 -14.30 -1.43 -13.49
CA PHE A 146 -14.96 -2.15 -12.40
C PHE A 146 -16.34 -1.55 -12.07
N ASN A 147 -17.30 -2.40 -11.73
CA ASN A 147 -18.68 -1.99 -11.49
C ASN A 147 -18.88 -1.39 -10.08
N PRO A 148 -19.49 -0.20 -9.93
CA PRO A 148 -19.92 0.72 -10.99
C PRO A 148 -18.78 1.65 -11.47
N PRO A 149 -18.62 1.88 -12.79
CA PRO A 149 -17.49 2.64 -13.33
C PRO A 149 -17.35 4.06 -12.76
N VAL A 150 -18.47 4.72 -12.48
CA VAL A 150 -18.47 6.09 -11.91
C VAL A 150 -17.95 6.18 -10.47
N ARG A 151 -17.78 5.05 -9.76
CA ARG A 151 -17.24 5.02 -8.39
C ARG A 151 -15.89 4.34 -8.29
N MET A 152 -15.70 3.24 -9.01
CA MET A 152 -14.47 2.47 -8.93
C MET A 152 -13.33 3.26 -9.59
N GLN A 153 -12.16 3.26 -8.94
CA GLN A 153 -11.00 4.01 -9.39
C GLN A 153 -10.15 3.22 -10.39
N LEU A 154 -10.10 1.90 -10.25
CA LEU A 154 -9.25 1.04 -11.08
C LEU A 154 -9.75 0.94 -12.52
N VAL A 155 -8.80 0.96 -13.46
CA VAL A 155 -8.93 0.41 -14.80
C VAL A 155 -7.74 -0.51 -15.07
N GLU A 156 -7.97 -1.78 -15.38
CA GLU A 156 -6.88 -2.65 -15.86
C GLU A 156 -6.66 -2.40 -17.36
N VAL A 157 -5.44 -2.05 -17.77
CA VAL A 157 -5.06 -1.86 -19.18
C VAL A 157 -4.29 -3.09 -19.65
N ILE A 158 -4.91 -3.89 -20.50
CA ILE A 158 -4.44 -5.25 -20.80
C ILE A 158 -3.71 -5.32 -22.14
N SER A 159 -2.49 -5.83 -22.10
CA SER A 159 -1.65 -6.08 -23.27
C SER A 159 -2.09 -7.35 -23.99
N GLY A 160 -2.54 -7.20 -25.23
CA GLY A 160 -2.62 -8.31 -26.18
C GLY A 160 -1.25 -8.66 -26.75
N ALA A 161 -1.11 -9.82 -27.41
CA ALA A 161 0.19 -10.29 -27.90
C ALA A 161 0.89 -9.35 -28.91
N GLU A 162 0.15 -8.47 -29.60
CA GLU A 162 0.70 -7.54 -30.59
C GLU A 162 0.47 -6.06 -30.23
N SER A 163 -0.15 -5.76 -29.08
CA SER A 163 -0.43 -4.39 -28.64
C SER A 163 0.86 -3.56 -28.60
N ALA A 164 0.85 -2.37 -29.22
CA ALA A 164 1.99 -1.48 -29.18
C ALA A 164 2.03 -0.71 -27.85
N GLU A 165 3.24 -0.50 -27.31
CA GLU A 165 3.44 0.30 -26.09
C GLU A 165 2.79 1.70 -26.21
N GLU A 166 2.94 2.37 -27.36
CA GLU A 166 2.32 3.68 -27.60
C GLU A 166 0.78 3.67 -27.49
N THR A 167 0.12 2.54 -27.83
CA THR A 167 -1.34 2.39 -27.66
C THR A 167 -1.69 2.21 -26.20
N LEU A 168 -0.90 1.38 -25.52
CA LEU A 168 -1.06 1.03 -24.13
C LEU A 168 -0.84 2.27 -23.21
N GLU A 169 0.19 3.08 -23.47
CA GLU A 169 0.46 4.35 -22.78
C GLU A 169 -0.67 5.37 -23.02
N LEU A 170 -1.16 5.48 -24.26
CA LEU A 170 -2.25 6.40 -24.58
C LEU A 170 -3.56 6.02 -23.90
N VAL A 171 -3.87 4.73 -23.80
CA VAL A 171 -5.08 4.24 -23.09
C VAL A 171 -4.95 4.42 -21.58
N GLU A 172 -3.75 4.31 -21.01
CA GLU A 172 -3.51 4.69 -19.61
C GLU A 172 -3.74 6.17 -19.37
N SER A 173 -3.16 7.04 -20.20
CA SER A 173 -3.41 8.48 -20.11
C SER A 173 -4.89 8.83 -20.28
N LEU A 174 -5.62 8.09 -21.13
CA LEU A 174 -7.06 8.26 -21.28
C LEU A 174 -7.83 7.84 -20.01
N ALA A 175 -7.42 6.76 -19.35
CA ALA A 175 -7.99 6.37 -18.07
C ALA A 175 -7.72 7.42 -16.98
N GLU A 176 -6.51 7.96 -16.91
CA GLU A 176 -6.14 9.05 -16.01
C GLU A 176 -7.01 10.30 -16.24
N ASP A 177 -7.25 10.67 -17.51
CA ASP A 177 -8.16 11.76 -17.88
C ASP A 177 -9.61 11.52 -17.45
N PHE A 178 -10.02 10.25 -17.31
CA PHE A 178 -11.32 9.86 -16.74
C PHE A 178 -11.35 9.91 -15.20
N ASP A 179 -10.30 10.43 -14.56
CA ASP A 179 -10.10 10.43 -13.10
C ASP A 179 -10.08 8.98 -12.56
N LYS A 180 -9.37 8.10 -13.28
CA LYS A 180 -9.10 6.69 -12.93
C LYS A 180 -7.62 6.45 -12.69
N SER A 181 -7.33 5.37 -11.99
CA SER A 181 -5.99 4.84 -11.75
C SER A 181 -5.80 3.61 -12.64
N PRO A 182 -5.09 3.73 -13.78
CA PRO A 182 -4.81 2.59 -14.61
C PRO A 182 -3.74 1.67 -13.96
N VAL A 183 -3.90 0.36 -14.10
CA VAL A 183 -2.85 -0.63 -13.80
C VAL A 183 -2.58 -1.46 -15.05
N ARG A 184 -1.31 -1.54 -15.44
CA ARG A 184 -0.86 -2.32 -16.60
C ARG A 184 -0.93 -3.82 -16.30
N VAL A 185 -1.56 -4.56 -17.21
CA VAL A 185 -1.44 -6.03 -17.30
C VAL A 185 -0.54 -6.34 -18.48
N HIS A 186 0.70 -6.73 -18.20
CA HIS A 186 1.77 -6.91 -19.19
C HIS A 186 1.51 -8.08 -20.14
N LYS A 187 0.65 -9.02 -19.73
CA LYS A 187 0.36 -10.22 -20.52
C LYS A 187 -1.08 -10.65 -20.34
N ASP A 188 -1.76 -10.86 -21.47
CA ASP A 188 -3.09 -11.43 -21.55
C ASP A 188 -3.16 -12.78 -20.81
N SER A 189 -3.94 -12.80 -19.73
CA SER A 189 -4.13 -13.94 -18.83
C SER A 189 -5.60 -14.00 -18.41
N PRO A 190 -6.24 -15.18 -18.36
CA PRO A 190 -7.64 -15.29 -17.93
C PRO A 190 -7.89 -14.64 -16.56
N GLY A 191 -8.80 -13.67 -16.53
CA GLY A 191 -9.15 -12.91 -15.31
C GLY A 191 -8.16 -11.82 -14.90
N PHE A 192 -7.14 -11.54 -15.71
CA PHE A 192 -6.20 -10.42 -15.53
C PHE A 192 -5.54 -10.43 -14.15
N ILE A 193 -5.73 -9.40 -13.32
CA ILE A 193 -5.17 -9.35 -11.96
C ILE A 193 -6.29 -9.56 -10.94
N VAL A 194 -7.29 -8.67 -10.91
CA VAL A 194 -8.27 -8.65 -9.80
C VAL A 194 -9.13 -9.91 -9.78
N ASN A 195 -9.70 -10.30 -10.93
CA ASN A 195 -10.51 -11.52 -10.99
C ASN A 195 -9.65 -12.78 -10.81
N ARG A 196 -8.38 -12.72 -11.22
CA ARG A 196 -7.42 -13.82 -11.06
C ARG A 196 -7.10 -14.13 -9.60
N ILE A 197 -7.14 -13.12 -8.72
CA ILE A 197 -7.01 -13.30 -7.27
C ILE A 197 -8.36 -13.62 -6.61
N LEU A 198 -9.37 -12.80 -6.87
CA LEU A 198 -10.61 -12.82 -6.11
C LEU A 198 -11.46 -14.07 -6.38
N VAL A 199 -11.55 -14.49 -7.64
CA VAL A 199 -12.45 -15.59 -8.03
C VAL A 199 -11.98 -16.95 -7.49
N PRO A 200 -10.68 -17.32 -7.59
CA PRO A 200 -10.18 -18.55 -6.95
C PRO A 200 -10.33 -18.53 -5.41
N LEU A 201 -10.10 -17.39 -4.76
CA LEU A 201 -10.31 -17.24 -3.31
C LEU A 201 -11.76 -17.55 -2.91
N MET A 202 -12.72 -16.98 -3.64
CA MET A 202 -14.15 -17.24 -3.43
C MET A 202 -14.54 -18.69 -3.74
N ASN A 203 -13.90 -19.29 -4.75
CA ASN A 203 -14.13 -20.68 -5.11
C ASN A 203 -13.63 -21.63 -4.01
N GLU A 204 -12.44 -21.37 -3.45
CA GLU A 204 -11.89 -22.15 -2.34
C GLU A 204 -12.80 -22.06 -1.11
N ALA A 205 -13.28 -20.87 -0.75
CA ALA A 205 -14.28 -20.71 0.29
C ALA A 205 -15.52 -21.59 0.07
N ALA A 206 -16.03 -21.66 -1.17
CA ALA A 206 -17.16 -22.51 -1.52
C ALA A 206 -16.83 -24.01 -1.46
N TRP A 207 -15.59 -24.43 -1.77
CA TRP A 207 -15.11 -25.80 -1.57
C TRP A 207 -15.09 -26.17 -0.09
N LEU A 208 -14.47 -25.36 0.76
CA LEU A 208 -14.38 -25.61 2.21
C LEU A 208 -15.76 -25.80 2.86
N VAL A 209 -16.74 -24.98 2.44
CA VAL A 209 -18.12 -25.13 2.93
C VAL A 209 -18.83 -26.33 2.30
N GLY A 210 -18.61 -26.58 1.00
CA GLY A 210 -19.21 -27.70 0.28
C GLY A 210 -18.74 -29.07 0.77
N GLU A 211 -17.54 -29.15 1.33
CA GLU A 211 -16.90 -30.36 1.86
C GLU A 211 -17.08 -30.53 3.38
N ASP A 212 -17.88 -29.66 4.01
CA ASP A 212 -18.13 -29.62 5.46
C ASP A 212 -16.85 -29.39 6.31
N GLU A 213 -15.83 -28.74 5.76
CA GLU A 213 -14.57 -28.37 6.46
C GLU A 213 -14.67 -27.03 7.18
N ALA A 214 -15.51 -26.12 6.69
CA ALA A 214 -15.83 -24.85 7.33
C ALA A 214 -17.32 -24.53 7.18
N THR A 215 -17.81 -23.64 8.03
CA THR A 215 -19.13 -23.04 7.87
C THR A 215 -19.03 -21.70 7.14
N MET A 216 -20.14 -21.27 6.52
CA MET A 216 -20.20 -19.92 5.92
C MET A 216 -19.90 -18.82 6.94
N ALA A 217 -20.32 -19.01 8.20
CA ALA A 217 -20.06 -18.06 9.27
C ALA A 217 -18.56 -17.97 9.59
N GLU A 218 -17.87 -19.10 9.66
CA GLU A 218 -16.41 -19.12 9.85
C GLU A 218 -15.69 -18.41 8.70
N VAL A 219 -16.03 -18.72 7.45
CA VAL A 219 -15.42 -18.09 6.27
C VAL A 219 -15.62 -16.58 6.23
N ASP A 220 -16.86 -16.11 6.36
CA ASP A 220 -17.14 -14.67 6.27
C ASP A 220 -16.58 -13.91 7.49
N SER A 221 -16.54 -14.54 8.67
CA SER A 221 -15.92 -13.94 9.87
C SER A 221 -14.41 -13.81 9.70
N THR A 222 -13.75 -14.87 9.23
CA THR A 222 -12.31 -14.91 8.97
C THR A 222 -11.92 -13.84 7.96
N THR A 223 -12.57 -13.86 6.79
CA THR A 223 -12.22 -12.94 5.70
C THR A 223 -12.48 -11.47 6.06
N LYS A 224 -13.54 -11.18 6.82
CA LYS A 224 -13.87 -9.81 7.21
C LYS A 224 -13.03 -9.27 8.37
N TYR A 225 -12.79 -10.08 9.40
CA TYR A 225 -12.23 -9.60 10.67
C TYR A 225 -10.77 -9.99 10.90
N GLU A 226 -10.31 -11.10 10.33
CA GLU A 226 -8.93 -11.59 10.47
C GLU A 226 -8.10 -11.13 9.26
N MET A 227 -8.57 -11.39 8.03
CA MET A 227 -7.94 -10.89 6.79
C MET A 227 -8.25 -9.41 6.49
N GLY A 228 -9.16 -8.79 7.26
CA GLY A 228 -9.48 -7.35 7.18
C GLY A 228 -10.27 -6.91 5.94
N LEU A 229 -10.87 -7.83 5.17
CA LEU A 229 -11.64 -7.48 3.99
C LEU A 229 -12.91 -6.67 4.34
N PRO A 230 -13.38 -5.77 3.47
CA PRO A 230 -14.54 -4.92 3.76
C PRO A 230 -15.84 -5.70 3.95
N MET A 231 -15.92 -6.90 3.36
CA MET A 231 -17.06 -7.81 3.42
C MET A 231 -16.58 -9.25 3.56
N GLY A 232 -17.42 -10.11 4.13
CA GLY A 232 -17.19 -11.55 4.08
C GLY A 232 -17.20 -12.06 2.64
N THR A 233 -16.52 -13.17 2.36
CA THR A 233 -16.40 -13.72 1.00
C THR A 233 -17.74 -14.06 0.35
N PHE A 234 -18.65 -14.71 1.07
CA PHE A 234 -20.00 -15.01 0.59
C PHE A 234 -20.90 -13.78 0.56
N GLU A 235 -20.77 -12.87 1.54
CA GLU A 235 -21.40 -11.55 1.52
C GLU A 235 -21.04 -10.77 0.23
N LEU A 236 -19.76 -10.78 -0.15
CA LEU A 236 -19.27 -10.15 -1.36
C LEU A 236 -19.81 -10.85 -2.62
N GLY A 237 -19.77 -12.18 -2.67
CA GLY A 237 -20.31 -12.96 -3.80
C GLY A 237 -21.78 -12.70 -4.07
N ASP A 238 -22.59 -12.57 -3.02
CA ASP A 238 -24.01 -12.22 -3.16
C ASP A 238 -24.23 -10.76 -3.56
N GLN A 239 -23.30 -9.86 -3.23
CA GLN A 239 -23.37 -8.44 -3.60
C GLN A 239 -22.96 -8.20 -5.07
N VAL A 240 -21.99 -8.97 -5.58
CA VAL A 240 -21.54 -8.94 -6.98
C VAL A 240 -22.49 -9.74 -7.88
N GLY A 241 -22.78 -10.97 -7.49
CA GLY A 241 -23.60 -11.93 -8.21
C GLY A 241 -22.84 -13.23 -8.47
N ASN A 242 -23.33 -14.34 -7.89
CA ASN A 242 -22.64 -15.64 -7.95
C ASN A 242 -22.51 -16.23 -9.37
N ASP A 243 -23.41 -15.87 -10.29
CA ASP A 243 -23.31 -16.22 -11.70
C ASP A 243 -22.09 -15.58 -12.39
N ILE A 244 -21.67 -14.40 -11.96
CA ILE A 244 -20.50 -13.73 -12.54
C ILE A 244 -19.24 -14.51 -12.18
N SER A 245 -19.01 -14.79 -10.89
CA SER A 245 -17.87 -15.60 -10.44
C SER A 245 -17.87 -16.99 -11.08
N TYR A 246 -19.04 -17.62 -11.18
CA TYR A 246 -19.20 -18.92 -11.83
C TYR A 246 -18.82 -18.87 -13.32
N HIS A 247 -19.27 -17.87 -14.08
CA HIS A 247 -18.90 -17.74 -15.49
C HIS A 247 -17.40 -17.45 -15.70
N VAL A 248 -16.77 -16.68 -14.82
CA VAL A 248 -15.32 -16.48 -14.85
C VAL A 248 -14.59 -17.80 -14.57
N LEU A 249 -15.05 -18.59 -13.60
CA LEU A 249 -14.49 -19.92 -13.32
C LEU A 249 -14.69 -20.89 -14.47
N GLU A 250 -15.85 -20.93 -15.12
CA GLU A 250 -16.07 -21.76 -16.31
C GLU A 250 -15.05 -21.44 -17.40
N TYR A 251 -14.79 -20.15 -17.66
CA TYR A 251 -13.79 -19.74 -18.63
C TYR A 251 -12.36 -20.12 -18.19
N MET A 252 -12.01 -19.87 -16.94
CA MET A 252 -10.70 -20.25 -16.39
C MET A 252 -10.50 -21.77 -16.43
N HIS A 253 -11.53 -22.56 -16.11
CA HIS A 253 -11.51 -24.02 -16.18
C HIS A 253 -11.28 -24.50 -17.61
N ASP A 254 -12.03 -23.95 -18.57
CA ASP A 254 -11.90 -24.29 -19.99
C ASP A 254 -10.48 -24.00 -20.54
N VAL A 255 -9.83 -22.93 -20.07
CA VAL A 255 -8.54 -22.45 -20.61
C VAL A 255 -7.34 -22.99 -19.81
N LEU A 256 -7.45 -23.08 -18.49
CA LEU A 256 -6.34 -23.35 -17.57
C LEU A 256 -6.43 -24.73 -16.89
N GLY A 257 -7.57 -25.43 -16.97
CA GLY A 257 -7.72 -26.80 -16.46
C GLY A 257 -8.35 -26.91 -15.07
N ASP A 258 -8.32 -28.12 -14.52
CA ASP A 258 -9.16 -28.56 -13.40
C ASP A 258 -8.84 -27.84 -12.08
N ALA A 259 -7.70 -27.15 -11.98
CA ALA A 259 -7.39 -26.24 -10.88
C ALA A 259 -8.44 -25.13 -10.67
N TYR A 260 -9.20 -24.78 -11.70
CA TYR A 260 -10.24 -23.74 -11.67
C TYR A 260 -11.67 -24.31 -11.76
N GLU A 261 -11.85 -25.62 -11.54
CA GLU A 261 -13.17 -26.23 -11.51
C GLU A 261 -14.09 -25.49 -10.52
N PRO A 262 -15.29 -25.04 -10.95
CA PRO A 262 -16.25 -24.39 -10.06
C PRO A 262 -16.66 -25.32 -8.91
N ALA A 263 -16.66 -24.82 -7.68
CA ALA A 263 -17.10 -25.58 -6.52
C ALA A 263 -18.55 -26.06 -6.71
N PRO A 264 -18.88 -27.34 -6.41
CA PRO A 264 -20.24 -27.87 -6.56
C PRO A 264 -21.28 -27.08 -5.79
N LEU A 265 -20.90 -26.45 -4.68
CA LEU A 265 -21.79 -25.58 -3.90
C LEU A 265 -22.15 -24.30 -4.68
N LEU A 266 -21.17 -23.67 -5.35
CA LEU A 266 -21.39 -22.49 -6.17
C LEU A 266 -22.26 -22.82 -7.39
N GLU A 267 -21.96 -23.91 -8.09
CA GLU A 267 -22.75 -24.40 -9.23
C GLU A 267 -24.23 -24.60 -8.82
N GLN A 268 -24.47 -25.28 -7.70
CA GLN A 268 -25.83 -25.49 -7.17
C GLN A 268 -26.59 -24.19 -6.89
N LYS A 269 -25.91 -23.15 -6.38
CA LYS A 269 -26.53 -21.83 -6.13
C LYS A 269 -26.94 -21.17 -7.44
N VAL A 270 -26.07 -21.22 -8.45
CA VAL A 270 -26.33 -20.64 -9.78
C VAL A 270 -27.45 -21.38 -10.49
N GLU A 271 -27.44 -22.72 -10.52
CA GLU A 271 -28.50 -23.54 -11.12
C GLU A 271 -29.87 -23.32 -10.45
N ALA A 272 -29.88 -23.05 -9.14
CA ALA A 272 -31.09 -22.72 -8.39
C ALA A 272 -31.59 -21.28 -8.62
N GLY A 273 -30.83 -20.45 -9.35
CA GLY A 273 -31.14 -19.02 -9.54
C GLY A 273 -30.90 -18.17 -8.28
N ALA A 274 -30.13 -18.68 -7.32
CA ALA A 274 -29.75 -17.98 -6.10
C ALA A 274 -28.49 -17.13 -6.37
N LEU A 275 -28.67 -16.06 -7.14
CA LEU A 275 -27.59 -15.20 -7.64
C LEU A 275 -27.22 -14.05 -6.71
N GLY A 276 -27.64 -14.10 -5.45
CA GLY A 276 -27.39 -13.07 -4.46
C GLY A 276 -28.47 -12.00 -4.41
N LYS A 277 -28.06 -10.78 -4.07
CA LYS A 277 -28.96 -9.66 -3.75
C LYS A 277 -29.87 -9.26 -4.92
N LYS A 278 -29.38 -9.40 -6.16
CA LYS A 278 -30.16 -9.08 -7.38
C LYS A 278 -31.37 -10.01 -7.60
N THR A 279 -31.33 -11.22 -7.05
CA THR A 279 -32.42 -12.20 -7.10
C THR A 279 -33.11 -12.39 -5.75
N GLY A 280 -32.75 -11.62 -4.73
CA GLY A 280 -33.29 -11.73 -3.37
C GLY A 280 -32.77 -12.93 -2.56
N SER A 281 -31.96 -13.81 -3.14
CA SER A 281 -31.36 -14.95 -2.45
C SER A 281 -30.07 -15.39 -3.14
N GLY A 282 -29.11 -15.86 -2.34
CA GLY A 282 -27.83 -16.39 -2.77
C GLY A 282 -27.26 -17.37 -1.75
N PHE A 283 -26.06 -17.11 -1.25
CA PHE A 283 -25.55 -17.73 -0.03
C PHE A 283 -26.40 -17.33 1.18
N TYR A 284 -26.79 -16.06 1.26
CA TYR A 284 -27.73 -15.50 2.24
C TYR A 284 -29.13 -15.28 1.64
N ASP A 285 -30.14 -15.17 2.50
CA ASP A 285 -31.52 -14.81 2.14
C ASP A 285 -31.74 -13.32 2.37
N TYR A 286 -32.05 -12.58 1.29
CA TYR A 286 -32.28 -11.13 1.29
C TYR A 286 -33.75 -10.75 1.06
N GLU A 287 -34.61 -11.72 0.72
CA GLU A 287 -36.03 -11.48 0.46
C GLU A 287 -36.84 -11.62 1.75
N ASP A 288 -36.67 -12.74 2.45
CA ASP A 288 -37.39 -13.06 3.68
C ASP A 288 -36.46 -13.14 4.91
N GLY A 289 -35.13 -13.12 4.70
CA GLY A 289 -34.10 -13.16 5.73
C GLY A 289 -33.53 -11.79 6.15
N ASP A 290 -32.61 -11.81 7.12
CA ASP A 290 -31.92 -10.61 7.63
C ASP A 290 -30.70 -10.21 6.76
N GLY A 291 -30.52 -10.84 5.58
CA GLY A 291 -29.32 -10.72 4.75
C GLY A 291 -28.08 -11.33 5.40
N ALA A 292 -26.90 -10.90 4.95
CA ALA A 292 -25.63 -11.29 5.56
C ALA A 292 -25.51 -10.71 6.98
N GLN A 293 -25.35 -11.58 7.97
CA GLN A 293 -25.11 -11.23 9.38
C GLN A 293 -23.86 -11.98 9.83
N ILE A 294 -22.72 -11.29 9.75
CA ILE A 294 -21.40 -11.92 9.97
C ILE A 294 -21.05 -11.84 11.46
N PRO A 295 -20.85 -12.98 12.15
CA PRO A 295 -20.38 -12.99 13.54
C PRO A 295 -18.97 -12.39 13.67
N THR A 296 -18.68 -11.74 14.79
CA THR A 296 -17.35 -11.14 15.03
C THR A 296 -16.37 -12.10 15.70
N ASP A 297 -16.83 -13.26 16.13
CA ASP A 297 -16.10 -14.18 17.03
C ASP A 297 -16.09 -15.63 16.52
N GLU A 298 -16.44 -15.87 15.25
CA GLU A 298 -16.40 -17.18 14.61
C GLU A 298 -15.26 -17.32 13.58
N GLY A 299 -14.25 -16.44 13.60
CA GLY A 299 -13.04 -16.58 12.77
C GLY A 299 -12.30 -17.91 13.00
N SER A 300 -11.53 -18.35 11.99
CA SER A 300 -10.89 -19.66 11.96
C SER A 300 -9.53 -19.59 11.29
N GLU A 301 -8.49 -19.82 12.08
CA GLU A 301 -7.08 -19.92 11.65
C GLU A 301 -6.88 -20.93 10.51
N PHE A 302 -7.64 -22.03 10.52
CA PHE A 302 -7.62 -23.01 9.43
C PHE A 302 -8.11 -22.39 8.11
N VAL A 303 -9.22 -21.65 8.16
CA VAL A 303 -9.79 -21.00 6.98
C VAL A 303 -8.88 -19.88 6.50
N GLU A 304 -8.35 -19.07 7.41
CA GLU A 304 -7.42 -17.97 7.09
C GLU A 304 -6.21 -18.51 6.32
N ARG A 305 -5.52 -19.49 6.90
CA ARG A 305 -4.34 -20.11 6.30
C ARG A 305 -4.65 -20.71 4.94
N ARG A 306 -5.81 -21.36 4.79
CA ARG A 306 -6.22 -22.01 3.56
C ARG A 306 -6.52 -21.02 2.42
N LEU A 307 -7.21 -19.94 2.74
CA LEU A 307 -7.54 -18.88 1.80
C LEU A 307 -6.30 -18.08 1.40
N LEU A 308 -5.43 -17.74 2.37
CA LEU A 308 -4.15 -17.09 2.09
C LEU A 308 -3.22 -17.98 1.26
N ALA A 309 -3.21 -19.29 1.48
CA ALA A 309 -2.43 -20.22 0.67
C ALA A 309 -2.91 -20.25 -0.79
N THR A 310 -4.22 -20.22 -1.01
CA THR A 310 -4.81 -20.10 -2.35
C THR A 310 -4.44 -18.76 -3.00
N MET A 311 -4.50 -17.67 -2.24
CA MET A 311 -4.11 -16.33 -2.69
C MET A 311 -2.62 -16.29 -3.09
N ALA A 312 -1.73 -16.84 -2.27
CA ALA A 312 -0.30 -16.91 -2.54
C ALA A 312 -0.02 -17.70 -3.83
N ASN A 313 -0.75 -18.79 -4.06
CA ASN A 313 -0.61 -19.57 -5.28
C ASN A 313 -1.01 -18.78 -6.54
N GLU A 314 -2.10 -18.02 -6.49
CA GLU A 314 -2.52 -17.18 -7.63
C GLU A 314 -1.59 -15.98 -7.84
N THR A 315 -1.13 -15.34 -6.76
CA THR A 315 -0.09 -14.29 -6.81
C THR A 315 1.18 -14.81 -7.47
N ALA A 316 1.66 -16.00 -7.09
CA ALA A 316 2.83 -16.62 -7.71
C ALA A 316 2.65 -16.85 -9.23
N LYS A 317 1.47 -17.32 -9.64
CA LYS A 317 1.15 -17.56 -11.06
C LYS A 317 1.11 -16.25 -11.85
N LEU A 318 0.68 -15.15 -11.25
CA LEU A 318 0.68 -13.83 -11.87
C LEU A 318 2.09 -13.29 -12.04
N ILE A 319 2.91 -13.29 -10.98
CA ILE A 319 4.26 -12.74 -10.99
C ILE A 319 5.17 -13.60 -11.87
N GLY A 320 5.27 -14.90 -11.60
CA GLY A 320 6.10 -15.82 -12.39
C GLY A 320 5.60 -16.01 -13.83
N GLY A 321 4.39 -15.56 -14.13
CA GLY A 321 3.81 -15.55 -15.47
C GLY A 321 4.12 -14.29 -16.30
N ASP A 322 4.81 -13.30 -15.72
CA ASP A 322 5.01 -11.93 -16.23
C ASP A 322 3.68 -11.21 -16.52
N VAL A 323 2.64 -11.44 -15.71
CA VAL A 323 1.34 -10.78 -15.90
C VAL A 323 1.35 -9.38 -15.32
N ALA A 324 1.86 -9.22 -14.11
CA ALA A 324 2.03 -7.95 -13.40
C ALA A 324 3.08 -8.11 -12.29
N PRO A 325 3.85 -7.05 -11.96
CA PRO A 325 4.76 -7.07 -10.82
C PRO A 325 3.99 -6.97 -9.49
N PRO A 326 4.61 -7.36 -8.35
CA PRO A 326 3.99 -7.36 -7.02
C PRO A 326 3.18 -6.11 -6.66
N GLU A 327 3.78 -4.93 -6.83
CA GLU A 327 3.20 -3.63 -6.52
C GLU A 327 1.95 -3.31 -7.35
N SER A 328 1.93 -3.72 -8.61
CA SER A 328 0.76 -3.53 -9.50
C SER A 328 -0.37 -4.48 -9.11
N ILE A 329 -0.05 -5.70 -8.67
CA ILE A 329 -1.05 -6.66 -8.16
C ILE A 329 -1.70 -6.08 -6.89
N ASP A 330 -0.87 -5.56 -5.99
CA ASP A 330 -1.31 -4.92 -4.76
C ASP A 330 -2.22 -3.72 -5.01
N GLU A 331 -1.79 -2.79 -5.85
CA GLU A 331 -2.58 -1.61 -6.21
C GLU A 331 -3.92 -2.01 -6.86
N ALA A 332 -3.89 -2.90 -7.84
CA ALA A 332 -5.10 -3.34 -8.54
C ALA A 332 -6.11 -3.98 -7.57
N VAL A 333 -5.69 -4.90 -6.70
CA VAL A 333 -6.64 -5.56 -5.81
C VAL A 333 -7.17 -4.61 -4.72
N LYS A 334 -6.35 -3.68 -4.22
CA LYS A 334 -6.81 -2.62 -3.31
C LYS A 334 -7.87 -1.72 -3.95
N LEU A 335 -7.63 -1.25 -5.17
CA LEU A 335 -8.54 -0.33 -5.86
C LEU A 335 -9.79 -1.03 -6.44
N GLY A 336 -9.63 -2.27 -6.94
CA GLY A 336 -10.67 -3.03 -7.64
C GLY A 336 -11.54 -3.88 -6.73
N ALA A 337 -10.96 -4.50 -5.69
CA ALA A 337 -11.67 -5.36 -4.74
C ALA A 337 -11.81 -4.75 -3.34
N GLY A 338 -11.17 -3.61 -3.07
CA GLY A 338 -11.30 -2.88 -1.81
C GLY A 338 -10.56 -3.53 -0.64
N PHE A 339 -9.51 -4.31 -0.91
CA PHE A 339 -8.70 -4.91 0.13
C PHE A 339 -8.02 -3.83 0.98
N PRO A 340 -7.86 -4.04 2.31
CA PRO A 340 -7.20 -3.07 3.18
C PRO A 340 -5.73 -2.90 2.83
N ASP A 341 -5.05 -4.00 2.50
CA ASP A 341 -3.72 -4.02 1.94
C ASP A 341 -3.62 -5.00 0.78
N GLY A 342 -2.52 -4.95 0.04
CA GLY A 342 -2.36 -5.72 -1.18
C GLY A 342 -2.20 -7.22 -0.92
N PRO A 343 -2.76 -8.10 -1.78
CA PRO A 343 -2.68 -9.54 -1.60
C PRO A 343 -1.25 -10.08 -1.57
N VAL A 344 -0.28 -9.44 -2.22
CA VAL A 344 1.13 -9.86 -2.19
C VAL A 344 1.73 -9.57 -0.82
N LYS A 345 1.53 -8.37 -0.28
CA LYS A 345 1.91 -8.03 1.10
C LYS A 345 1.26 -8.95 2.12
N LEU A 346 -0.05 -9.20 2.00
CA LEU A 346 -0.78 -10.05 2.95
C LEU A 346 -0.20 -11.47 3.04
N VAL A 347 0.18 -12.07 1.91
CA VAL A 347 0.74 -13.43 1.90
C VAL A 347 2.21 -13.47 2.33
N ASP A 348 2.98 -12.42 2.04
CA ASP A 348 4.36 -12.28 2.49
C ASP A 348 4.43 -12.06 4.01
N GLU A 349 3.58 -11.18 4.56
CA GLU A 349 3.48 -10.94 6.01
C GLU A 349 3.05 -12.19 6.79
N TYR A 350 2.22 -13.05 6.19
CA TYR A 350 1.85 -14.33 6.79
C TYR A 350 3.00 -15.34 6.76
N GLY A 351 3.76 -15.36 5.66
CA GLY A 351 4.92 -16.24 5.45
C GLY A 351 4.68 -17.30 4.37
N LEU A 352 5.37 -17.16 3.23
CA LEU A 352 5.20 -18.03 2.07
C LEU A 352 5.59 -19.50 2.32
N GLU A 353 6.54 -19.78 3.21
CA GLU A 353 6.93 -21.15 3.56
C GLU A 353 5.73 -21.92 4.13
N GLU A 354 5.02 -21.34 5.11
CA GLU A 354 3.84 -21.96 5.72
C GLU A 354 2.67 -22.09 4.73
N LEU A 355 2.48 -21.08 3.87
CA LEU A 355 1.43 -21.11 2.85
C LEU A 355 1.70 -22.16 1.77
N HIS A 356 2.96 -22.32 1.35
CA HIS A 356 3.38 -23.36 0.43
C HIS A 356 3.18 -24.76 1.03
N GLU A 357 3.62 -24.99 2.27
CA GLU A 357 3.40 -26.25 2.99
C GLU A 357 1.90 -26.57 3.11
N THR A 358 1.06 -25.55 3.36
CA THR A 358 -0.40 -25.71 3.44
C THR A 358 -1.02 -26.21 2.13
N LEU A 359 -0.49 -25.78 0.97
CA LEU A 359 -0.92 -26.30 -0.33
C LEU A 359 -0.44 -27.73 -0.55
N GLU A 360 0.82 -28.04 -0.21
CA GLU A 360 1.37 -29.38 -0.34
C GLU A 360 0.57 -30.41 0.48
N GLU A 361 0.32 -30.12 1.77
CA GLU A 361 -0.44 -31.00 2.66
C GLU A 361 -1.82 -31.32 2.08
N ALA A 362 -2.48 -30.30 1.55
CA ALA A 362 -3.79 -30.46 0.96
C ALA A 362 -3.82 -31.16 -0.39
N TYR A 363 -2.82 -30.91 -1.22
CA TYR A 363 -2.66 -31.63 -2.46
C TYR A 363 -2.44 -33.13 -2.16
N GLU A 364 -1.64 -33.46 -1.14
CA GLU A 364 -1.47 -34.84 -0.68
C GLU A 364 -2.76 -35.48 -0.14
N GLU A 365 -3.59 -34.71 0.57
CA GLU A 365 -4.85 -35.19 1.15
C GLU A 365 -5.96 -35.39 0.12
N THR A 366 -6.06 -34.48 -0.86
CA THR A 366 -7.20 -34.40 -1.78
C THR A 366 -6.90 -34.89 -3.19
N ASP A 367 -5.63 -34.88 -3.62
CA ASP A 367 -5.19 -35.15 -5.01
C ASP A 367 -5.84 -34.20 -6.03
N HIS A 368 -6.24 -32.99 -5.61
CA HIS A 368 -6.96 -32.02 -6.43
C HIS A 368 -6.05 -30.89 -6.95
N GLU A 369 -6.05 -30.63 -8.26
CA GLU A 369 -5.14 -29.68 -8.95
C GLU A 369 -5.21 -28.24 -8.41
N ARG A 370 -6.33 -27.85 -7.79
CA ARG A 370 -6.49 -26.53 -7.13
C ARG A 370 -5.45 -26.26 -6.03
N TYR A 371 -4.89 -27.31 -5.43
CA TYR A 371 -3.86 -27.20 -4.40
C TYR A 371 -2.45 -27.46 -4.93
N GLU A 372 -2.27 -27.73 -6.22
CA GLU A 372 -0.93 -27.90 -6.78
C GLU A 372 -0.16 -26.57 -6.63
N PRO A 373 0.96 -26.53 -5.88
CA PRO A 373 1.73 -25.31 -5.72
C PRO A 373 2.35 -24.90 -7.06
N ALA A 374 2.27 -23.61 -7.39
CA ALA A 374 2.95 -23.07 -8.54
C ALA A 374 4.47 -23.18 -8.38
N ASP A 375 5.20 -23.48 -9.47
CA ASP A 375 6.67 -23.56 -9.44
C ASP A 375 7.30 -22.28 -8.85
N TYR A 376 6.76 -21.11 -9.20
CA TYR A 376 7.24 -19.83 -8.70
C TYR A 376 6.94 -19.60 -7.21
N LEU A 377 5.86 -20.18 -6.67
CA LEU A 377 5.58 -20.11 -5.24
C LEU A 377 6.64 -20.90 -4.46
N ALA A 378 6.99 -22.10 -4.94
CA ALA A 378 8.02 -22.93 -4.31
C ALA A 378 9.41 -22.25 -4.32
N GLU A 379 9.73 -21.56 -5.41
CA GLU A 379 10.94 -20.73 -5.52
C GLU A 379 10.94 -19.60 -4.50
N ARG A 380 9.87 -18.78 -4.46
CA ARG A 380 9.76 -17.61 -3.58
C ARG A 380 9.61 -17.96 -2.11
N ALA A 381 8.96 -19.07 -1.79
CA ALA A 381 8.89 -19.59 -0.42
C ALA A 381 10.29 -19.94 0.11
N ALA A 382 11.21 -20.39 -0.74
CA ALA A 382 12.60 -20.65 -0.35
C ALA A 382 13.45 -19.37 -0.25
N GLU A 383 13.01 -18.29 -0.89
CA GLU A 383 13.72 -16.99 -0.96
C GLU A 383 13.16 -15.94 0.02
N GLY A 384 12.04 -16.22 0.71
CA GLY A 384 11.55 -15.45 1.85
C GLY A 384 10.37 -14.51 1.60
N GLY A 385 9.79 -14.47 0.40
CA GLY A 385 8.66 -13.59 0.05
C GLY A 385 8.55 -13.35 -1.45
N PHE A 386 7.47 -12.76 -1.95
CA PHE A 386 7.35 -12.32 -3.35
C PHE A 386 8.02 -10.98 -3.60
N TYR A 387 8.00 -10.09 -2.62
CA TYR A 387 8.92 -8.98 -2.60
C TYR A 387 10.32 -9.55 -2.39
N ASP A 388 11.25 -9.17 -3.25
CA ASP A 388 12.66 -9.46 -3.02
C ASP A 388 13.03 -8.85 -1.68
N VAL A 389 13.37 -9.72 -0.72
CA VAL A 389 14.22 -9.32 0.39
C VAL A 389 15.61 -9.14 -0.22
N ASP A 390 15.75 -8.12 -1.05
CA ASP A 390 17.06 -7.61 -1.39
C ASP A 390 17.63 -7.10 -0.07
N ASP A 391 18.60 -7.84 0.46
CA ASP A 391 19.52 -7.45 1.54
C ASP A 391 20.32 -6.15 1.22
N GLU A 392 19.83 -5.30 0.30
CA GLU A 392 20.41 -4.00 -0.05
C GLU A 392 19.40 -2.84 -0.29
N ASP A 393 18.07 -3.01 -0.27
CA ASP A 393 17.11 -1.87 -0.31
C ASP A 393 15.74 -2.31 0.30
N GLY A 394 15.51 -2.26 1.61
CA GLY A 394 15.01 -1.07 2.31
C GLY A 394 13.49 -0.93 2.22
N VAL A 395 12.78 -0.87 3.35
CA VAL A 395 11.41 -0.30 3.38
C VAL A 395 11.48 1.07 2.68
N GLU A 396 10.72 1.26 1.59
CA GLU A 396 10.69 2.56 0.93
C GLU A 396 10.04 3.58 1.87
N PHE A 397 10.77 4.65 2.12
CA PHE A 397 10.35 5.75 2.96
C PHE A 397 10.16 7.00 2.09
N GLU A 398 9.00 7.65 2.20
CA GLU A 398 8.69 8.86 1.45
C GLU A 398 9.22 10.12 2.14
N THR A 399 9.32 10.10 3.47
CA THR A 399 9.62 11.28 4.30
C THR A 399 10.95 11.23 5.03
N ILE A 400 11.61 10.07 5.05
CA ILE A 400 12.96 9.86 5.55
C ILE A 400 13.78 9.06 4.53
N ARG A 401 15.09 9.00 4.72
CA ARG A 401 15.99 8.05 4.05
C ARG A 401 16.77 7.27 5.09
N VAL A 402 17.00 5.99 4.84
CA VAL A 402 17.92 5.17 5.63
C VAL A 402 19.15 4.87 4.77
N GLU A 403 20.33 5.18 5.29
CA GLU A 403 21.61 5.02 4.61
C GLU A 403 22.61 4.28 5.52
N TYR A 404 23.66 3.72 4.94
CA TYR A 404 24.75 3.05 5.67
C TYR A 404 26.10 3.73 5.32
N PRO A 405 26.39 4.90 5.90
CA PRO A 405 27.53 5.73 5.47
C PRO A 405 28.91 5.21 5.90
N ASP A 406 28.97 4.29 6.87
CA ASP A 406 30.21 3.65 7.34
C ASP A 406 29.91 2.26 7.94
N GLU A 407 30.97 1.50 8.24
CA GLU A 407 30.86 0.16 8.83
C GLU A 407 30.07 0.21 10.15
N MET A 408 28.97 -0.53 10.20
CA MET A 408 28.06 -0.65 11.34
C MET A 408 27.39 0.65 11.80
N VAL A 409 27.28 1.64 10.91
CA VAL A 409 26.54 2.88 11.16
C VAL A 409 25.27 2.90 10.31
N GLY A 410 24.12 2.84 10.95
CA GLY A 410 22.82 3.11 10.32
C GLY A 410 22.51 4.60 10.39
N HIS A 411 22.04 5.20 9.31
CA HIS A 411 21.83 6.65 9.21
C HIS A 411 20.41 6.97 8.76
N VAL A 412 19.63 7.54 9.67
CA VAL A 412 18.31 8.08 9.36
C VAL A 412 18.43 9.56 9.00
N VAL A 413 18.03 9.91 7.78
CA VAL A 413 17.95 11.29 7.28
C VAL A 413 16.49 11.70 7.20
N VAL A 414 16.08 12.73 7.94
CA VAL A 414 14.75 13.32 7.70
C VAL A 414 14.77 14.07 6.37
N ASP A 415 13.98 13.63 5.40
CA ASP A 415 14.03 14.10 4.00
C ASP A 415 12.72 14.77 3.56
N ARG A 416 12.44 15.92 4.17
CA ARG A 416 11.41 16.85 3.69
C ARG A 416 11.95 18.26 3.57
N PRO A 417 13.08 18.50 2.87
CA PRO A 417 13.79 19.79 2.89
C PRO A 417 12.92 20.92 2.33
N HIS A 418 12.01 20.61 1.40
CA HIS A 418 11.04 21.53 0.83
C HIS A 418 9.99 22.03 1.85
N ARG A 419 9.81 21.30 2.96
CA ARG A 419 8.95 21.66 4.11
C ARG A 419 9.76 21.97 5.37
N MET A 420 11.07 22.17 5.29
CA MET A 420 11.95 22.37 6.45
C MET A 420 11.93 21.19 7.44
N ASN A 421 11.82 19.96 6.91
CA ASN A 421 11.87 18.72 7.70
C ASN A 421 10.83 18.68 8.83
N THR A 422 9.62 19.17 8.56
CA THR A 422 8.50 19.09 9.51
C THR A 422 8.02 17.65 9.70
N ILE A 423 7.61 17.32 10.91
CA ILE A 423 7.18 15.97 11.30
C ILE A 423 5.67 15.81 11.04
N SER A 424 5.31 14.99 10.04
CA SER A 424 3.94 14.52 9.74
C SER A 424 3.62 13.23 10.51
N ASP A 425 2.38 12.78 10.43
CA ASP A 425 1.98 11.47 11.01
C ASP A 425 2.68 10.30 10.32
N GLU A 426 2.74 10.33 8.99
CA GLU A 426 3.52 9.42 8.14
C GLU A 426 5.00 9.36 8.53
N LEU A 427 5.66 10.50 8.74
CA LEU A 427 7.04 10.53 9.21
C LEU A 427 7.21 9.86 10.58
N LEU A 428 6.20 9.94 11.46
CA LEU A 428 6.25 9.23 12.74
C LEU A 428 6.12 7.71 12.58
N ASP A 429 5.42 7.23 11.55
CA ASP A 429 5.33 5.81 11.22
C ASP A 429 6.64 5.34 10.61
N GLU A 430 7.11 6.01 9.56
CA GLU A 430 8.37 5.68 8.87
C GLU A 430 9.55 5.69 9.83
N LEU A 431 9.64 6.71 10.69
CA LEU A 431 10.70 6.79 11.70
C LEU A 431 10.60 5.66 12.72
N ALA A 432 9.39 5.23 13.11
CA ALA A 432 9.22 4.10 14.02
C ALA A 432 9.75 2.81 13.38
N THR A 433 9.37 2.56 12.14
CA THR A 433 9.80 1.40 11.35
C THR A 433 11.31 1.41 11.13
N ALA A 434 11.89 2.54 10.70
CA ALA A 434 13.33 2.66 10.49
C ALA A 434 14.14 2.38 11.77
N ILE A 435 13.67 2.83 12.93
CA ILE A 435 14.36 2.55 14.19
C ILE A 435 14.29 1.07 14.55
N GLU A 436 13.15 0.40 14.32
CA GLU A 436 13.00 -1.04 14.57
C GLU A 436 13.90 -1.85 13.66
N LEU A 437 13.88 -1.57 12.36
CA LEU A 437 14.74 -2.22 11.38
C LEU A 437 16.22 -2.12 11.76
N LEU A 438 16.68 -0.90 12.10
CA LEU A 438 18.06 -0.70 12.49
C LEU A 438 18.40 -1.35 13.85
N ASP A 439 17.47 -1.42 14.80
CA ASP A 439 17.69 -2.04 16.11
C ASP A 439 17.74 -3.57 16.06
N ASP A 440 17.04 -4.17 15.08
CA ASP A 440 17.04 -5.62 14.84
C ASP A 440 18.18 -6.07 13.91
N ASP A 441 18.89 -5.14 13.28
CA ASP A 441 20.04 -5.41 12.41
C ASP A 441 21.34 -5.56 13.23
N ASP A 442 21.84 -6.79 13.34
CA ASP A 442 23.11 -7.13 14.01
C ASP A 442 24.35 -6.49 13.32
N GLU A 443 24.22 -6.01 12.08
CA GLU A 443 25.23 -5.25 11.37
C GLU A 443 25.21 -3.76 11.71
N VAL A 444 24.24 -3.25 12.47
CA VAL A 444 24.19 -1.85 12.91
C VAL A 444 24.51 -1.73 14.41
N ARG A 445 25.48 -0.88 14.74
CA ARG A 445 25.94 -0.67 16.13
C ARG A 445 25.88 0.77 16.60
N CYS A 446 25.60 1.73 15.72
CA CYS A 446 25.30 3.11 16.07
C CYS A 446 24.30 3.69 15.08
N LEU A 447 23.35 4.49 15.57
CA LEU A 447 22.40 5.22 14.74
C LEU A 447 22.82 6.69 14.64
N LEU A 448 22.99 7.18 13.41
CA LEU A 448 23.16 8.60 13.09
C LEU A 448 21.81 9.18 12.64
N LEU A 449 21.45 10.35 13.17
CA LEU A 449 20.21 11.06 12.83
C LEU A 449 20.54 12.47 12.32
N THR A 450 20.12 12.80 11.11
CA THR A 450 20.29 14.15 10.51
C THR A 450 19.03 14.60 9.79
N GLY A 451 19.03 15.84 9.27
CA GLY A 451 17.99 16.35 8.39
C GLY A 451 18.56 16.88 7.09
N GLU A 452 17.88 16.61 5.98
CA GLU A 452 18.32 16.95 4.63
C GLU A 452 18.30 18.47 4.34
N GLY A 453 19.19 18.94 3.47
CA GLY A 453 19.14 20.28 2.88
C GLY A 453 19.74 21.42 3.72
N GLY A 454 20.36 21.13 4.88
CA GLY A 454 21.20 22.04 5.68
C GLY A 454 20.52 23.29 6.27
N LYS A 455 19.20 23.45 6.06
CA LYS A 455 18.41 24.57 6.59
C LYS A 455 17.72 24.25 7.90
N ALA A 456 17.37 22.98 8.10
CA ALA A 456 16.69 22.51 9.29
C ALA A 456 16.98 21.04 9.49
N PHE A 457 17.49 20.69 10.66
CA PHE A 457 17.37 19.34 11.21
C PHE A 457 15.88 18.96 11.27
N SER A 458 15.07 19.83 11.89
CA SER A 458 13.61 19.80 11.78
C SER A 458 13.00 21.07 12.36
N ALA A 459 12.03 21.65 11.65
CA ALA A 459 11.28 22.82 12.10
C ALA A 459 10.13 22.50 13.08
N GLY A 460 9.91 21.22 13.41
CA GLY A 460 8.88 20.77 14.35
C GLY A 460 7.67 20.13 13.66
N ALA A 461 6.55 20.05 14.38
CA ALA A 461 5.33 19.39 13.89
C ALA A 461 4.71 20.10 12.68
N ASP A 462 4.16 19.33 11.74
CA ASP A 462 3.39 19.87 10.62
C ASP A 462 1.97 20.29 11.05
N VAL A 463 1.88 21.46 11.68
CA VAL A 463 0.64 22.02 12.25
C VAL A 463 -0.47 22.19 11.21
N GLN A 464 -0.14 22.37 9.93
CA GLN A 464 -1.15 22.52 8.87
C GLN A 464 -1.90 21.21 8.64
N SER A 465 -1.17 20.10 8.57
CA SER A 465 -1.70 18.75 8.39
C SER A 465 -2.46 18.26 9.64
N MET A 466 -2.08 18.74 10.84
CA MET A 466 -2.72 18.37 12.11
C MET A 466 -3.97 19.21 12.47
N ALA A 467 -4.22 20.34 11.80
CA ALA A 467 -5.32 21.26 12.11
C ALA A 467 -6.67 20.89 11.44
N SER A 468 -6.67 19.97 10.48
CA SER A 468 -7.88 19.50 9.80
C SER A 468 -8.58 18.42 10.63
N GLY A 469 -9.53 18.83 11.47
CA GLY A 469 -10.58 17.94 12.00
C GLY A 469 -10.35 17.32 13.39
N ALA A 470 -9.29 17.66 14.11
CA ALA A 470 -8.90 16.97 15.34
C ALA A 470 -9.96 17.03 16.47
N ASP A 471 -10.51 15.87 16.83
CA ASP A 471 -11.12 15.64 18.14
C ASP A 471 -10.01 15.67 19.23
N PRO A 472 -10.28 16.13 20.46
CA PRO A 472 -9.29 16.11 21.54
C PRO A 472 -8.70 14.73 21.84
N LEU A 473 -9.42 13.64 21.54
CA LEU A 473 -8.91 12.28 21.68
C LEU A 473 -7.86 11.97 20.62
N ASP A 474 -8.12 12.29 19.35
CA ASP A 474 -7.16 12.09 18.25
C ASP A 474 -5.85 12.86 18.52
N ALA A 475 -5.95 14.10 19.01
CA ALA A 475 -4.77 14.89 19.39
C ALA A 475 -3.98 14.26 20.56
N GLN A 476 -4.67 13.59 21.50
CA GLN A 476 -4.01 12.85 22.56
C GLN A 476 -3.31 11.59 22.02
N GLU A 477 -3.94 10.87 21.10
CA GLU A 477 -3.37 9.67 20.48
C GLU A 477 -2.14 10.00 19.64
N LEU A 478 -2.20 11.06 18.84
CA LEU A 478 -1.05 11.57 18.08
C LEU A 478 0.10 12.04 18.99
N SER A 479 -0.22 12.64 20.14
CA SER A 479 0.79 12.96 21.16
C SER A 479 1.43 11.69 21.73
N ARG A 480 0.65 10.64 22.02
CA ARG A 480 1.18 9.34 22.48
C ARG A 480 2.02 8.64 21.40
N LYS A 481 1.58 8.69 20.15
CA LYS A 481 2.30 8.14 18.99
C LYS A 481 3.69 8.76 18.90
N GLY A 482 3.79 10.10 18.83
CA GLY A 482 5.09 10.76 18.78
C GLY A 482 5.96 10.52 20.03
N GLN A 483 5.37 10.43 21.23
CA GLN A 483 6.10 10.05 22.45
C GLN A 483 6.71 8.64 22.37
N SER A 484 5.95 7.70 21.82
CA SER A 484 6.33 6.30 21.60
C SER A 484 7.40 6.18 20.53
N THR A 485 7.17 6.74 19.34
CA THR A 485 8.12 6.76 18.22
C THR A 485 9.46 7.33 18.66
N PHE A 486 9.50 8.54 19.24
CA PHE A 486 10.76 9.13 19.69
C PHE A 486 11.38 8.36 20.86
N GLY A 487 10.54 7.73 21.69
CA GLY A 487 10.99 6.84 22.75
C GLY A 487 11.77 5.62 22.25
N LYS A 488 11.53 5.16 21.02
CA LYS A 488 12.28 4.04 20.43
C LYS A 488 13.77 4.34 20.29
N LEU A 489 14.15 5.57 19.89
CA LEU A 489 15.55 6.02 19.86
C LEU A 489 16.22 5.94 21.24
N GLU A 490 15.44 6.19 22.29
CA GLU A 490 15.93 6.18 23.67
C GLU A 490 16.03 4.76 24.24
N SER A 491 15.21 3.82 23.74
CA SER A 491 15.20 2.42 24.19
C SER A 491 15.99 1.45 23.32
N CYS A 492 16.34 1.84 22.08
CA CYS A 492 17.10 0.98 21.17
C CYS A 492 18.46 0.61 21.76
N SER A 493 18.98 -0.51 21.30
CA SER A 493 20.16 -1.17 21.83
C SER A 493 21.46 -0.41 21.55
N MET A 494 21.51 0.35 20.45
CA MET A 494 22.67 1.12 20.04
C MET A 494 22.70 2.56 20.59
N PRO A 495 23.88 3.19 20.66
CA PRO A 495 24.01 4.63 20.81
C PRO A 495 23.36 5.39 19.65
N VAL A 496 22.80 6.56 19.95
CA VAL A 496 22.21 7.47 18.96
C VAL A 496 22.95 8.81 18.93
N VAL A 497 23.45 9.21 17.76
CA VAL A 497 24.10 10.50 17.50
C VAL A 497 23.17 11.36 16.64
N ALA A 498 22.92 12.60 17.06
CA ALA A 498 22.20 13.59 16.25
C ALA A 498 23.17 14.64 15.70
N GLY A 499 23.27 14.74 14.37
CA GLY A 499 23.95 15.83 13.66
C GLY A 499 22.96 16.94 13.33
N VAL A 500 22.99 18.03 14.10
CA VAL A 500 21.98 19.10 14.04
C VAL A 500 22.48 20.29 13.24
N ASP A 501 21.86 20.51 12.08
CA ASP A 501 22.14 21.65 11.22
C ASP A 501 20.93 22.59 11.06
N GLY A 502 21.16 23.90 11.16
CA GLY A 502 20.10 24.90 11.01
C GLY A 502 19.02 24.80 12.10
N TYR A 503 17.74 24.90 11.72
CA TYR A 503 16.64 24.88 12.70
C TYR A 503 16.41 23.51 13.33
N CYS A 504 16.39 23.47 14.66
CA CYS A 504 15.98 22.35 15.49
C CYS A 504 14.91 22.84 16.48
N LEU A 505 13.66 22.91 16.02
CA LEU A 505 12.58 23.61 16.71
C LEU A 505 11.42 22.68 17.06
N GLY A 506 10.81 22.92 18.22
CA GLY A 506 9.62 22.21 18.68
C GLY A 506 9.81 20.69 18.64
N GLY A 507 8.94 20.00 17.90
CA GLY A 507 9.07 18.55 17.64
C GLY A 507 10.46 18.10 17.17
N GLY A 508 11.20 18.92 16.42
CA GLY A 508 12.58 18.63 16.01
C GLY A 508 13.57 18.67 17.19
N MET A 509 13.36 19.60 18.13
CA MET A 509 14.11 19.63 19.38
C MET A 509 13.69 18.49 20.31
N GLU A 510 12.41 18.10 20.33
CA GLU A 510 11.92 16.94 21.06
C GLU A 510 12.54 15.63 20.53
N LEU A 511 12.66 15.49 19.21
CA LEU A 511 13.36 14.38 18.57
C LEU A 511 14.84 14.33 19.00
N ALA A 512 15.55 15.45 18.90
CA ALA A 512 16.96 15.54 19.31
C ALA A 512 17.19 15.23 20.80
N THR A 513 16.19 15.42 21.69
CA THR A 513 16.32 15.05 23.11
C THR A 513 16.45 13.54 23.32
N CYS A 514 16.08 12.72 22.33
CA CYS A 514 16.14 11.26 22.40
C CYS A 514 17.49 10.69 21.93
N ALA A 515 18.33 11.51 21.28
CA ALA A 515 19.71 11.13 20.97
C ALA A 515 20.58 11.11 22.25
N ASP A 516 21.54 10.20 22.29
CA ASP A 516 22.52 10.11 23.38
C ASP A 516 23.52 11.27 23.29
N ILE A 517 23.93 11.63 22.07
CA ILE A 517 24.89 12.72 21.80
C ILE A 517 24.37 13.62 20.69
N ARG A 518 24.49 14.95 20.87
CA ARG A 518 24.13 15.97 19.87
C ARG A 518 25.35 16.79 19.47
N ILE A 519 25.70 16.76 18.19
CA ILE A 519 26.67 17.69 17.57
C ILE A 519 25.89 18.72 16.77
N ALA A 520 26.27 19.99 16.84
CA ALA A 520 25.60 21.05 16.11
C ALA A 520 26.57 21.91 15.30
N SER A 521 26.14 22.36 14.13
CA SER A 521 26.85 23.42 13.41
C SER A 521 26.69 24.77 14.13
N GLU A 522 27.65 25.67 13.95
CA GLU A 522 27.59 27.03 14.51
C GLU A 522 26.31 27.79 14.11
N ARG A 523 25.74 27.48 12.94
CA ARG A 523 24.52 28.13 12.43
C ARG A 523 23.22 27.58 13.02
N SER A 524 23.28 26.53 13.83
CA SER A 524 22.08 25.89 14.36
C SER A 524 21.35 26.75 15.39
N GLU A 525 20.02 26.73 15.32
CA GLU A 525 19.13 27.44 16.24
C GLU A 525 18.11 26.46 16.86
N PHE A 526 17.95 26.55 18.18
CA PHE A 526 17.15 25.63 18.98
C PHE A 526 16.04 26.34 19.73
N GLY A 527 14.93 25.66 20.00
CA GLY A 527 13.87 26.20 20.87
C GLY A 527 12.58 25.39 20.82
N GLN A 528 11.69 25.64 21.77
CA GLN A 528 10.36 25.02 21.85
C GLN A 528 9.27 26.11 21.70
N PRO A 529 8.84 26.42 20.46
CA PRO A 529 7.96 27.54 20.17
C PRO A 529 6.47 27.28 20.42
N GLU A 530 6.08 26.08 20.87
CA GLU A 530 4.69 25.60 21.00
C GLU A 530 3.80 26.58 21.77
N LEU A 531 4.35 27.22 22.80
CA LEU A 531 3.62 28.17 23.63
C LEU A 531 3.19 29.43 22.86
N ASN A 532 3.92 29.82 21.81
CA ASN A 532 3.49 30.89 20.90
C ASN A 532 2.28 30.49 20.05
N LEU A 533 2.05 29.18 19.87
CA LEU A 533 0.90 28.61 19.17
C LEU A 533 -0.25 28.23 20.12
N GLY A 534 -0.09 28.45 21.43
CA GLY A 534 -1.06 28.04 22.45
C GLY A 534 -1.03 26.53 22.76
N LEU A 535 0.04 25.84 22.36
CA LEU A 535 0.28 24.42 22.60
C LEU A 535 1.35 24.22 23.67
N ILE A 536 1.54 22.99 24.14
CA ILE A 536 2.71 22.57 24.91
C ILE A 536 3.56 21.62 24.06
N PRO A 537 4.86 21.46 24.36
CA PRO A 537 5.67 20.38 23.79
C PRO A 537 5.01 19.03 24.09
N GLY A 538 4.68 18.29 23.02
CA GLY A 538 3.73 17.19 23.05
C GLY A 538 4.34 15.81 22.85
N TRP A 539 5.57 15.72 22.34
CA TRP A 539 6.24 14.46 22.02
C TRP A 539 7.35 14.08 23.01
N GLY A 540 7.40 14.77 24.15
CA GLY A 540 8.16 14.40 25.34
C GLY A 540 9.16 15.45 25.82
N GLY A 541 9.23 16.60 25.17
CA GLY A 541 10.10 17.73 25.49
C GLY A 541 9.92 18.25 26.91
N THR A 542 8.71 18.24 27.45
CA THR A 542 8.48 18.61 28.87
C THR A 542 9.15 17.65 29.86
N GLN A 543 9.35 16.39 29.47
CA GLN A 543 9.92 15.35 30.32
C GLN A 543 11.41 15.16 30.05
N ARG A 544 11.84 15.02 28.80
CA ARG A 544 13.24 14.69 28.46
C ARG A 544 14.18 15.90 28.64
N LEU A 545 13.77 17.10 28.22
CA LEU A 545 14.63 18.29 28.27
C LEU A 545 15.11 18.61 29.70
N ARG A 546 14.27 18.42 30.73
CA ARG A 546 14.66 18.68 32.13
C ARG A 546 15.78 17.77 32.64
N HIS A 547 15.96 16.59 32.07
CA HIS A 547 17.06 15.69 32.43
C HIS A 547 18.38 16.08 31.75
N ILE A 548 18.32 16.82 30.65
CA ILE A 548 19.49 17.25 29.88
C ILE A 548 20.03 18.60 30.39
N VAL A 549 19.21 19.65 30.34
CA VAL A 549 19.63 21.03 30.70
C VAL A 549 19.27 21.42 32.15
N GLY A 550 18.63 20.51 32.87
CA GLY A 550 18.03 20.79 34.18
C GLY A 550 16.67 21.48 34.09
N GLU A 551 15.82 21.28 35.10
CA GLU A 551 14.43 21.76 35.11
C GLU A 551 14.32 23.30 34.95
N GLY A 552 15.26 24.06 35.50
CA GLY A 552 15.26 25.51 35.41
C GLY A 552 15.41 26.02 33.98
N ARG A 553 16.41 25.52 33.24
CA ARG A 553 16.63 25.88 31.84
C ARG A 553 15.57 25.29 30.92
N ALA A 554 15.09 24.08 31.19
CA ALA A 554 13.99 23.49 30.43
C ALA A 554 12.73 24.37 30.51
N LYS A 555 12.38 24.86 31.71
CA LYS A 555 11.28 25.81 31.89
C LYS A 555 11.53 27.14 31.21
N GLU A 556 12.76 27.66 31.24
CA GLU A 556 13.11 28.89 30.54
C GLU A 556 12.87 28.73 29.03
N ILE A 557 13.48 27.74 28.40
CA ILE A 557 13.34 27.46 26.95
C ILE A 557 11.88 27.30 26.55
N ILE A 558 11.11 26.50 27.30
CA ILE A 558 9.70 26.22 26.98
C ILE A 558 8.84 27.47 27.21
N LEU A 559 8.95 28.13 28.38
CA LEU A 559 8.05 29.22 28.77
C LEU A 559 8.33 30.53 28.04
N THR A 560 9.58 30.80 27.64
CA THR A 560 9.90 31.98 26.83
C THR A 560 9.56 31.75 25.36
N ALA A 561 9.57 30.49 24.90
CA ALA A 561 9.41 30.12 23.50
C ALA A 561 10.39 30.89 22.58
N GLU A 562 11.56 31.22 23.12
CA GLU A 562 12.66 31.90 22.43
C GLU A 562 13.53 30.90 21.65
N ARG A 563 14.35 31.43 20.74
CA ARG A 563 15.38 30.67 20.03
C ARG A 563 16.75 30.95 20.63
N TYR A 564 17.58 29.91 20.66
CA TYR A 564 18.91 29.92 21.23
C TYR A 564 19.91 29.42 20.18
N ASP A 565 21.06 30.06 20.09
CA ASP A 565 22.16 29.62 19.22
C ASP A 565 22.87 28.37 19.78
N ALA A 566 23.65 27.70 18.91
CA ALA A 566 24.36 26.48 19.24
C ALA A 566 25.33 26.64 20.44
N GLU A 567 26.08 27.75 20.51
CA GLU A 567 27.01 28.04 21.62
C GLU A 567 26.27 28.17 22.96
N THR A 568 25.10 28.84 22.97
CA THR A 568 24.26 28.93 24.17
C THR A 568 23.76 27.55 24.58
N MET A 569 23.29 26.74 23.64
CA MET A 569 22.78 25.40 23.93
C MET A 569 23.86 24.42 24.37
N GLU A 570 25.09 24.56 23.89
CA GLU A 570 26.27 23.86 24.41
C GLU A 570 26.54 24.27 25.87
N SER A 571 26.51 25.57 26.17
CA SER A 571 26.68 26.07 27.54
C SER A 571 25.60 25.59 28.52
N TYR A 572 24.40 25.28 28.00
CA TYR A 572 23.29 24.73 28.78
C TYR A 572 23.38 23.20 28.94
N GLY A 573 24.29 22.55 28.21
CA GLY A 573 24.48 21.09 28.22
C GLY A 573 23.50 20.34 27.32
N PHE A 574 22.79 21.03 26.43
CA PHE A 574 21.96 20.37 25.42
C PHE A 574 22.81 19.85 24.27
N VAL A 575 23.61 20.72 23.64
CA VAL A 575 24.57 20.33 22.61
C VAL A 575 25.85 19.85 23.29
N ASN A 576 26.41 18.73 22.82
CA ASN A 576 27.64 18.15 23.35
C ASN A 576 28.89 18.77 22.73
N GLU A 577 28.82 19.14 21.45
CA GLU A 577 29.92 19.72 20.68
C GLU A 577 29.36 20.65 19.59
N VAL A 578 29.90 21.87 19.50
CA VAL A 578 29.64 22.79 18.38
C VAL A 578 30.82 22.79 17.42
N VAL A 579 30.54 22.67 16.11
CA VAL A 579 31.56 22.63 15.05
C VAL A 579 31.27 23.63 13.94
N ASP A 580 32.31 23.93 13.14
CA ASP A 580 32.18 24.71 11.92
C ASP A 580 31.14 24.07 10.99
N ASN A 581 30.38 24.90 10.26
CA ASN A 581 29.24 24.42 9.46
C ASN A 581 29.61 23.36 8.41
N ASP A 582 30.81 23.46 7.84
CA ASP A 582 31.29 22.56 6.79
C ASP A 582 31.87 21.25 7.38
N ASP A 583 32.08 21.18 8.69
CA ASP A 583 32.68 20.03 9.39
C ASP A 583 31.62 19.15 10.08
N LEU A 584 30.37 19.60 10.19
CA LEU A 584 29.31 18.90 10.93
C LEU A 584 29.09 17.47 10.48
N GLU A 585 28.89 17.26 9.18
CA GLU A 585 28.58 15.93 8.61
C GLU A 585 29.72 14.94 8.89
N ALA A 586 30.94 15.34 8.56
CA ALA A 586 32.13 14.53 8.79
C ALA A 586 32.34 14.23 10.27
N ARG A 587 32.15 15.21 11.16
CA ARG A 587 32.31 15.02 12.60
C ARG A 587 31.22 14.14 13.21
N ALA A 588 29.97 14.28 12.78
CA ALA A 588 28.87 13.46 13.25
C ALA A 588 29.04 12.00 12.83
N LEU A 589 29.47 11.76 11.60
CA LEU A 589 29.79 10.42 11.10
C LEU A 589 31.00 9.82 11.82
N GLU A 590 32.08 10.57 12.00
CA GLU A 590 33.27 10.13 12.75
C GLU A 590 32.88 9.69 14.17
N LEU A 591 32.06 10.47 14.87
CA LEU A 591 31.60 10.10 16.21
C LEU A 591 30.71 8.84 16.20
N ALA A 592 29.82 8.70 15.21
CA ALA A 592 28.98 7.51 15.07
C ALA A 592 29.82 6.26 14.81
N ALA A 593 30.81 6.34 13.92
CA ALA A 593 31.75 5.26 13.63
C ALA A 593 32.59 4.87 14.86
N ASP A 594 33.10 5.85 15.61
CA ASP A 594 33.83 5.61 16.86
C ASP A 594 32.97 4.86 17.89
N LEU A 595 31.67 5.16 17.96
CA LEU A 595 30.73 4.47 18.84
C LEU A 595 30.40 3.07 18.32
N ALA A 596 30.17 2.90 17.01
CA ALA A 596 29.90 1.60 16.38
C ALA A 596 31.06 0.61 16.56
N ALA A 597 32.31 1.10 16.53
CA ALA A 597 33.51 0.33 16.80
C ALA A 597 33.69 -0.07 18.28
N GLY A 598 32.85 0.44 19.18
CA GLY A 598 32.88 0.12 20.61
C GLY A 598 32.26 -1.23 20.97
N PRO A 599 32.22 -1.60 22.27
CA PRO A 599 31.64 -2.86 22.73
C PRO A 599 30.10 -2.79 22.80
N PRO A 600 29.35 -3.40 21.88
CA PRO A 600 27.92 -3.14 21.70
C PRO A 600 27.08 -3.57 22.91
N ILE A 601 27.35 -4.74 23.51
CA ILE A 601 26.61 -5.21 24.70
C ILE A 601 26.82 -4.25 25.89
N ALA A 602 28.04 -3.73 26.07
CA ALA A 602 28.33 -2.81 27.16
C ALA A 602 27.65 -1.45 26.95
N GLN A 603 27.58 -0.95 25.72
CA GLN A 603 26.87 0.27 25.37
C GLN A 603 25.36 0.11 25.61
N GLN A 604 24.74 -0.98 25.11
CA GLN A 604 23.34 -1.31 25.34
C GLN A 604 22.99 -1.32 26.83
N PHE A 605 23.76 -2.05 27.63
CA PHE A 605 23.52 -2.12 29.08
C PHE A 605 23.74 -0.79 29.79
N THR A 606 24.70 0.01 29.35
CA THR A 606 24.93 1.35 29.91
C THR A 606 23.71 2.23 29.69
N LYS A 607 23.17 2.25 28.46
CA LYS A 607 21.98 3.03 28.10
C LYS A 607 20.77 2.61 28.93
N ARG A 608 20.52 1.31 29.04
CA ARG A 608 19.43 0.74 29.85
C ARG A 608 19.59 1.05 31.35
N ALA A 609 20.79 0.99 31.90
CA ALA A 609 21.06 1.34 33.30
C ALA A 609 20.74 2.81 33.59
N MET A 610 21.17 3.71 32.70
CA MET A 610 20.92 5.15 32.81
C MET A 610 19.44 5.49 32.67
N ALA A 611 18.73 4.83 31.75
CA ALA A 611 17.29 4.99 31.57
C ALA A 611 16.51 4.50 32.80
N ALA A 612 16.83 3.32 33.32
CA ALA A 612 16.23 2.78 34.55
C ALA A 612 16.48 3.70 35.77
N GLY A 613 17.67 4.31 35.84
CA GLY A 613 18.10 5.21 36.90
C GLY A 613 17.50 6.63 36.87
N ARG A 614 16.80 7.00 35.79
CA ARG A 614 16.47 8.40 35.47
C ARG A 614 15.59 9.09 36.51
N ASP A 615 14.59 8.39 37.01
CA ASP A 615 13.70 8.86 38.09
C ASP A 615 13.79 7.97 39.35
N ASP A 616 14.52 6.86 39.29
CA ASP A 616 14.78 5.96 40.42
C ASP A 616 16.24 5.47 40.41
N THR A 617 17.09 6.16 41.16
CA THR A 617 18.52 5.81 41.25
C THR A 617 18.76 4.39 41.78
N ASP A 618 17.91 3.87 42.68
CA ASP A 618 18.10 2.53 43.21
C ASP A 618 17.81 1.46 42.14
N ALA A 619 16.81 1.69 41.28
CA ALA A 619 16.53 0.83 40.13
C ALA A 619 17.69 0.81 39.12
N GLY A 620 18.26 1.98 38.82
CA GLY A 620 19.45 2.11 37.97
C GLY A 620 20.67 1.38 38.54
N LEU A 621 20.94 1.52 39.84
CA LEU A 621 22.07 0.85 40.50
C LEU A 621 21.93 -0.68 40.53
N GLU A 622 20.72 -1.20 40.73
CA GLU A 622 20.47 -2.65 40.67
C GLU A 622 20.68 -3.19 39.25
N TYR A 623 20.17 -2.47 38.24
CA TYR A 623 20.40 -2.83 36.84
C TYR A 623 21.90 -2.78 36.49
N GLU A 624 22.61 -1.71 36.89
CA GLU A 624 24.06 -1.55 36.70
C GLU A 624 24.84 -2.73 37.29
N ALA A 625 24.54 -3.11 38.54
CA ALA A 625 25.21 -4.23 39.20
C ALA A 625 24.99 -5.56 38.46
N SER A 626 23.76 -5.80 37.97
CA SER A 626 23.43 -6.99 37.17
C SER A 626 24.15 -6.97 35.82
N ALA A 627 24.04 -5.87 35.08
CA ALA A 627 24.70 -5.66 33.80
C ALA A 627 26.22 -5.84 33.90
N PHE A 628 26.85 -5.23 34.91
CA PHE A 628 28.28 -5.40 35.17
C PHE A 628 28.65 -6.88 35.35
N GLY A 629 27.84 -7.64 36.08
CA GLY A 629 28.03 -9.08 36.25
C GLY A 629 27.95 -9.88 34.94
N HIS A 630 27.05 -9.49 34.03
CA HIS A 630 26.94 -10.11 32.70
C HIS A 630 28.12 -9.78 31.80
N LEU A 631 28.57 -8.52 31.80
CA LEU A 631 29.74 -8.08 31.01
C LEU A 631 31.04 -8.76 31.46
N MET A 632 31.13 -9.25 32.70
CA MET A 632 32.28 -10.05 33.16
C MET A 632 32.45 -11.38 32.41
N ALA A 633 31.43 -11.81 31.66
CA ALA A 633 31.41 -13.07 30.93
C ALA A 633 31.53 -12.91 29.40
N THR A 634 31.58 -11.69 28.86
CA THR A 634 31.68 -11.45 27.42
C THR A 634 33.12 -11.60 26.92
N ASP A 635 33.26 -12.00 25.67
CA ASP A 635 34.56 -12.07 24.99
C ASP A 635 35.14 -10.67 24.77
N ASP A 636 34.28 -9.67 24.57
CA ASP A 636 34.65 -8.25 24.44
C ASP A 636 35.42 -7.73 25.67
N LEU A 637 35.10 -8.18 26.88
CA LEU A 637 35.87 -7.80 28.07
C LEU A 637 37.31 -8.33 27.98
N MET A 638 37.49 -9.57 27.53
CA MET A 638 38.80 -10.19 27.40
C MET A 638 39.62 -9.53 26.29
N GLU A 639 38.98 -9.18 25.18
CA GLU A 639 39.59 -8.42 24.09
C GLU A 639 40.04 -7.04 24.57
N GLY A 640 39.16 -6.28 25.23
CA GLY A 640 39.49 -4.97 25.78
C GLY A 640 40.65 -5.01 26.80
N ILE A 641 40.70 -6.01 27.67
CA ILE A 641 41.82 -6.21 28.60
C ILE A 641 43.12 -6.52 27.85
N THR A 642 43.06 -7.35 26.81
CA THR A 642 44.22 -7.75 26.01
C THR A 642 44.80 -6.58 25.22
N ALA A 643 43.94 -5.81 24.55
CA ALA A 643 44.30 -4.59 23.85
C ALA A 643 44.93 -3.56 24.81
N PHE A 644 44.32 -3.33 25.98
CA PHE A 644 44.83 -2.42 27.01
C PHE A 644 46.20 -2.83 27.59
N MET A 645 46.47 -4.13 27.71
CA MET A 645 47.78 -4.65 28.13
C MET A 645 48.82 -4.66 27.00
N GLY A 646 48.37 -4.60 25.75
CA GLY A 646 49.18 -4.39 24.55
C GLY A 646 49.24 -2.91 24.12
N ASP A 647 49.77 -2.66 22.92
CA ASP A 647 49.72 -1.35 22.23
C ASP A 647 48.81 -1.48 20.97
N GLY A 648 47.70 -2.23 21.05
CA GLY A 648 46.77 -2.48 19.95
C GLY A 648 45.36 -1.93 20.22
N GLU A 649 44.59 -1.70 19.17
CA GLU A 649 43.17 -1.33 19.24
C GLU A 649 42.31 -2.60 19.39
N PRO A 650 41.32 -2.62 20.32
CA PRO A 650 40.44 -3.77 20.49
C PRO A 650 39.48 -3.94 19.31
N GLN A 651 39.12 -5.18 19.00
CA GLN A 651 38.08 -5.51 18.02
C GLN A 651 36.89 -6.17 18.71
N PHE A 652 35.84 -5.41 18.99
CA PHE A 652 34.67 -5.93 19.69
C PHE A 652 33.72 -6.65 18.74
N GLU A 653 33.28 -7.85 19.13
CA GLU A 653 32.41 -8.71 18.33
C GLU A 653 30.98 -8.79 18.89
N GLY A 654 30.75 -8.31 20.11
CA GLY A 654 29.43 -8.37 20.75
C GLY A 654 29.02 -9.78 21.19
N LYS A 655 29.97 -10.57 21.71
CA LYS A 655 29.76 -11.98 22.11
C LYS A 655 30.02 -12.27 23.58
#